data_AF-A0A813ZPL1-F1
#
_entry.id   AF-A0A813ZPL1-F1
#
_cell.length_a   1.000
_cell.length_b   1.000
_cell.length_c   1.000
_cell.angle_alpha   90.00
_cell.angle_beta   90.00
_cell.angle_gamma   90.00
#
_symmetry.space_group_name_H-M   'P 1'
#
loop_
_entity.id
_entity.type
_entity.pdbx_description
1 polymer ?
#
loop_
_entity_poly.entity_id
_entity_poly.type
_entity_poly.pdbx_seq_one_letter_code
_entity_poly.pdbx_strand_id
1 'polypeptide(L)'
;MEMTPVLETPNESIKKSNVNHLEGFSLIWLNNNENDVDIQSELRNIINHIETFDDVEECKNYIENTSENDRLVLVTNGEFGRQIVPSIHQLKQISSIYINSEDKQWTNDFPTIKGIHAKMDELVSQIHKDHKNPRKIEEPVWVNMFTTISDTGKSTTGINGQFAFSQLLLDCLLRLKSNENDRNELISYCEKEYEGNQNELNHLDEFQRSYSPDNVLWWYTRESFFYKTLNAALRKQNIHMIYLYRSFIIDIQNQLKNHQCQCSTRVYRCQLMSIDELNYLKNSVGQYVSVNSFLSASLQKEIAIFLLGDTNHQWIGLEKVLFEMDADPKVVTTKPFADISQFSDFIDELEVLFMLGSIFRLNSIIRDDENQIWIIQMCLCSDDEHNLKQILMDMKNEIGDGETNLCILGTVVRRMGHFDLAKKYYYRCLDELSQNDPLLLTVYKDLAEIASQQKDYEEYLRLRHILVKIKEEIQLNDNEIETSEINKLTDNDTIQKRKSKNYIRCNRHLKLLIYSCILILMIGTGIFTLRYIITKKPPISPKEQKSTITSTKSSSRPPPRMRTAKRTTTTIAASTSPLLLLSTATTTIATSTSPLLLPTATTTTTTTTPLPAATITTTTSLPTATTITTIPLPTATTTTTTTTPLPIATTTATKIKIKTTPLPPTKTTEITTPATKTTAKTTTMLTALSFNQPKFCPIPDWNPFGITFTNKTTLGKYCRNLFINTNNTVYTVDRDEKQILMWINNSINPNKIISANFFDSKSIFVTNNGNIYYDDGMINGRVDKKISNTNTFVNVMDVDSPCYGLFIDINDTLYCSMFLRDKIIKRWLDDSELISTTAAGTGRSGFASNELHGPMGIFVDLNFDLYVADCYNHRIQLFKHGELNGTTIVGKGSPNNIISLYHPTGIVLDADKYLFIVDYGNHRIIRSGSNDIRCIIGCDRKGSQSHQLSSPTSLSFDSYGNIFITDSSNHRIQKFDFLLSSCGKFKIIG
;
A
#
# COMPACT_ATOMS: atom_id res chain seq x y z
N MET A 1 -35.89 -0.51 28.37
CA MET A 1 -36.75 -1.17 27.38
C MET A 1 -35.87 -2.10 26.58
N GLU A 2 -36.20 -3.39 26.55
CA GLU A 2 -35.40 -4.38 25.83
C GLU A 2 -35.69 -4.28 24.33
N MET A 3 -34.64 -4.17 23.52
CA MET A 3 -34.63 -4.67 22.15
C MET A 3 -33.29 -5.36 21.93
N THR A 4 -33.34 -6.64 21.58
CA THR A 4 -32.17 -7.44 21.25
C THR A 4 -31.53 -6.94 19.95
N PRO A 5 -30.19 -6.98 19.83
CA PRO A 5 -29.56 -6.84 18.53
C PRO A 5 -29.91 -8.09 17.70
N VAL A 6 -30.63 -7.90 16.60
CA VAL A 6 -30.76 -8.95 15.59
C VAL A 6 -29.40 -9.08 14.90
N LEU A 7 -28.74 -10.22 15.09
CA LEU A 7 -27.62 -10.63 14.26
C LEU A 7 -28.13 -10.94 12.86
N GLU A 8 -28.13 -9.93 11.98
CA GLU A 8 -28.30 -10.16 10.56
C GLU A 8 -27.10 -10.98 10.05
N THR A 9 -27.39 -12.19 9.58
CA THR A 9 -26.41 -13.06 8.93
C THR A 9 -25.81 -12.34 7.71
N PRO A 10 -24.48 -12.33 7.50
CA PRO A 10 -23.89 -11.76 6.30
C PRO A 10 -24.50 -12.38 5.04
N ASN A 11 -25.00 -11.55 4.12
CA ASN A 11 -25.64 -12.02 2.89
C ASN A 11 -24.70 -12.93 2.08
N GLU A 12 -25.18 -14.12 1.70
CA GLU A 12 -24.49 -15.07 0.82
C GLU A 12 -24.39 -14.56 -0.63
N SER A 13 -23.54 -13.55 -0.82
CA SER A 13 -23.13 -13.03 -2.13
C SER A 13 -21.66 -12.58 -2.11
N ILE A 14 -20.86 -13.23 -1.25
CA ILE A 14 -19.41 -13.11 -1.23
C ILE A 14 -18.88 -13.63 -2.58
N LYS A 15 -18.31 -12.73 -3.37
CA LYS A 15 -17.46 -13.09 -4.52
C LYS A 15 -16.34 -14.01 -4.02
N LYS A 16 -15.89 -15.00 -4.81
CA LYS A 16 -14.60 -15.67 -4.55
C LYS A 16 -13.53 -14.57 -4.39
N SER A 17 -13.04 -14.34 -3.17
CA SER A 17 -12.06 -13.30 -2.86
C SER A 17 -11.19 -13.75 -1.69
N ASN A 18 -9.96 -14.15 -2.02
CA ASN A 18 -8.82 -14.43 -1.14
C ASN A 18 -9.19 -15.03 0.22
N VAL A 19 -9.36 -16.36 0.27
CA VAL A 19 -9.35 -17.08 1.54
C VAL A 19 -7.94 -16.97 2.11
N ASN A 20 -7.81 -16.38 3.30
CA ASN A 20 -6.52 -16.27 3.99
C ASN A 20 -6.21 -17.60 4.69
N HIS A 21 -5.72 -18.58 3.93
CA HIS A 21 -5.28 -19.87 4.45
C HIS A 21 -4.25 -19.70 5.58
N LEU A 22 -4.41 -20.50 6.63
CA LEU A 22 -3.56 -20.48 7.81
C LEU A 22 -2.19 -21.09 7.55
N GLU A 23 -2.03 -21.91 6.51
CA GLU A 23 -0.74 -22.50 6.13
C GLU A 23 0.12 -21.56 5.25
N GLY A 24 1.40 -21.91 5.12
CA GLY A 24 2.34 -21.20 4.24
C GLY A 24 2.30 -21.65 2.78
N PHE A 25 1.73 -22.83 2.50
CA PHE A 25 1.72 -23.48 1.19
C PHE A 25 0.29 -23.72 0.70
N SER A 26 0.10 -23.74 -0.61
CA SER A 26 -1.10 -24.27 -1.28
C SER A 26 -0.68 -25.12 -2.47
N LEU A 27 -1.32 -26.27 -2.63
CA LEU A 27 -1.10 -27.17 -3.74
C LEU A 27 -2.10 -26.84 -4.86
N ILE A 28 -1.58 -26.71 -6.08
CA ILE A 28 -2.36 -26.50 -7.30
C ILE A 28 -2.34 -27.81 -8.08
N TRP A 29 -3.52 -28.36 -8.34
CA TRP A 29 -3.72 -29.61 -9.05
C TRP A 29 -4.27 -29.33 -10.45
N LEU A 30 -3.41 -29.37 -11.46
CA LEU A 30 -3.75 -29.11 -12.87
C LEU A 30 -3.73 -30.44 -13.65
N ASN A 31 -4.85 -31.18 -13.62
CA ASN A 31 -4.99 -32.50 -14.28
C ASN A 31 -6.47 -32.92 -14.47
N ASN A 32 -6.86 -33.28 -15.70
CA ASN A 32 -8.25 -33.58 -16.12
C ASN A 32 -8.82 -34.95 -15.67
N ASN A 33 -8.26 -35.57 -14.62
CA ASN A 33 -8.68 -36.89 -14.17
C ASN A 33 -9.61 -36.80 -12.95
N GLU A 34 -10.92 -36.89 -13.16
CA GLU A 34 -11.93 -36.94 -12.07
C GLU A 34 -11.75 -38.12 -11.09
N ASN A 35 -10.92 -39.13 -11.43
CA ASN A 35 -10.71 -40.33 -10.62
C ASN A 35 -9.61 -40.20 -9.54
N ASP A 36 -8.84 -39.11 -9.52
CA ASP A 36 -7.65 -38.98 -8.65
C ASP A 36 -7.99 -38.49 -7.21
N VAL A 37 -9.24 -38.69 -6.73
CA VAL A 37 -9.75 -38.18 -5.44
C VAL A 37 -9.02 -38.77 -4.23
N ASP A 38 -8.65 -40.05 -4.28
CA ASP A 38 -7.89 -40.70 -3.20
C ASP A 38 -6.47 -40.10 -3.08
N ILE A 39 -5.85 -39.76 -4.22
CA ILE A 39 -4.54 -39.09 -4.27
C ILE A 39 -4.63 -37.65 -3.75
N GLN A 40 -5.68 -36.91 -4.12
CA GLN A 40 -5.93 -35.57 -3.57
C GLN A 40 -6.15 -35.62 -2.05
N SER A 41 -6.77 -36.69 -1.55
CA SER A 41 -6.95 -36.93 -0.12
C SER A 41 -5.63 -37.28 0.59
N GLU A 42 -4.75 -38.07 -0.05
CA GLU A 42 -3.41 -38.35 0.46
C GLU A 42 -2.56 -37.08 0.51
N LEU A 43 -2.55 -36.29 -0.58
CA LEU A 43 -1.85 -34.99 -0.65
C LEU A 43 -2.37 -33.97 0.36
N ARG A 44 -3.67 -34.00 0.70
CA ARG A 44 -4.27 -33.10 1.71
C ARG A 44 -3.68 -33.31 3.11
N ASN A 45 -3.19 -34.51 3.41
CA ASN A 45 -2.49 -34.79 4.66
C ASN A 45 -1.07 -34.17 4.71
N ILE A 46 -0.52 -33.72 3.57
CA ILE A 46 0.82 -33.14 3.44
C ILE A 46 0.73 -31.61 3.31
N ILE A 47 -0.12 -31.11 2.40
CA ILE A 47 -0.44 -29.70 2.21
C ILE A 47 -1.96 -29.57 2.30
N ASN A 48 -2.46 -28.89 3.33
CA ASN A 48 -3.89 -28.95 3.64
C ASN A 48 -4.77 -28.24 2.59
N HIS A 49 -4.26 -27.18 1.97
CA HIS A 49 -4.99 -26.46 0.92
C HIS A 49 -4.66 -27.00 -0.48
N ILE A 50 -5.70 -27.42 -1.21
CA ILE A 50 -5.63 -27.94 -2.58
C ILE A 50 -6.67 -27.21 -3.43
N GLU A 51 -6.24 -26.60 -4.54
CA GLU A 51 -7.10 -26.01 -5.58
C GLU A 51 -6.94 -26.78 -6.89
N THR A 52 -8.06 -27.15 -7.50
CA THR A 52 -8.12 -28.03 -8.69
C THR A 52 -8.52 -27.24 -9.93
N PHE A 53 -7.79 -27.44 -11.04
CA PHE A 53 -8.03 -26.78 -12.32
C PHE A 53 -7.98 -27.76 -13.50
N ASP A 54 -8.96 -27.66 -14.39
CA ASP A 54 -9.00 -28.40 -15.67
C ASP A 54 -8.55 -27.53 -16.86
N ASP A 55 -8.39 -26.23 -16.66
CA ASP A 55 -7.93 -25.26 -17.66
C ASP A 55 -6.60 -24.60 -17.28
N VAL A 56 -5.69 -24.53 -18.25
CA VAL A 56 -4.33 -24.00 -18.08
C VAL A 56 -4.33 -22.49 -17.86
N GLU A 57 -5.20 -21.74 -18.52
CA GLU A 57 -5.24 -20.28 -18.43
C GLU A 57 -6.00 -19.83 -17.18
N GLU A 58 -7.03 -20.53 -16.71
CA GLU A 58 -7.62 -20.29 -15.38
C GLU A 58 -6.60 -20.55 -14.25
N CYS A 59 -5.90 -21.69 -14.30
CA CYS A 59 -4.82 -22.03 -13.37
C CYS A 59 -3.70 -20.97 -13.35
N LYS A 60 -3.25 -20.53 -14.54
CA LYS A 60 -2.26 -19.47 -14.69
C LYS A 60 -2.76 -18.13 -14.16
N ASN A 61 -4.01 -17.75 -14.42
CA ASN A 61 -4.60 -16.53 -13.87
C ASN A 61 -4.69 -16.60 -12.33
N TYR A 62 -4.98 -17.76 -11.73
CA TYR A 62 -4.92 -17.93 -10.28
C TYR A 62 -3.50 -17.69 -9.75
N ILE A 63 -2.49 -18.33 -10.35
CA ILE A 63 -1.08 -18.18 -9.99
C ILE A 63 -0.61 -16.72 -10.11
N GLU A 64 -0.97 -16.02 -11.19
CA GLU A 64 -0.58 -14.62 -11.44
C GLU A 64 -1.30 -13.60 -10.53
N ASN A 65 -2.51 -13.92 -10.02
CA ASN A 65 -3.22 -13.09 -9.05
C ASN A 65 -2.96 -13.44 -7.57
N THR A 66 -2.24 -14.54 -7.29
CA THR A 66 -1.82 -14.91 -5.93
C THR A 66 -0.68 -14.02 -5.43
N SER A 67 -0.57 -13.83 -4.11
CA SER A 67 0.49 -12.99 -3.51
C SER A 67 1.88 -13.58 -3.72
N GLU A 68 2.89 -12.73 -3.99
CA GLU A 68 4.31 -13.14 -3.98
C GLU A 68 4.77 -13.76 -2.64
N ASN A 69 3.99 -13.58 -1.56
CA ASN A 69 4.28 -14.10 -0.21
C ASN A 69 3.71 -15.50 0.06
N ASP A 70 2.74 -15.97 -0.74
CA ASP A 70 2.18 -17.32 -0.61
C ASP A 70 3.03 -18.30 -1.44
N ARG A 71 3.22 -19.53 -0.95
CA ARG A 71 3.99 -20.55 -1.65
C ARG A 71 3.09 -21.56 -2.34
N LEU A 72 3.28 -21.71 -3.64
CA LEU A 72 2.50 -22.58 -4.51
C LEU A 72 3.31 -23.80 -4.92
N VAL A 73 2.69 -24.97 -4.81
CA VAL A 73 3.22 -26.25 -5.27
C VAL A 73 2.35 -26.75 -6.42
N LEU A 74 2.87 -26.72 -7.64
CA LEU A 74 2.12 -27.20 -8.81
C LEU A 74 2.33 -28.70 -9.01
N VAL A 75 1.24 -29.47 -9.02
CA VAL A 75 1.20 -30.85 -9.51
C VAL A 75 0.43 -30.87 -10.82
N THR A 76 1.04 -31.41 -11.88
CA THR A 76 0.42 -31.44 -13.21
C THR A 76 0.87 -32.63 -14.06
N ASN A 77 0.19 -32.90 -15.17
CA ASN A 77 0.58 -33.91 -16.14
C ASN A 77 1.60 -33.37 -17.17
N GLY A 78 2.26 -34.25 -17.91
CA GLY A 78 3.26 -33.86 -18.91
C GLY A 78 2.75 -33.01 -20.10
N GLU A 79 1.44 -32.99 -20.39
CA GLU A 79 0.87 -32.16 -21.46
C GLU A 79 0.66 -30.71 -21.01
N PHE A 80 0.01 -30.52 -19.85
CA PHE A 80 -0.19 -29.21 -19.24
C PHE A 80 1.12 -28.61 -18.72
N GLY A 81 2.02 -29.43 -18.17
CA GLY A 81 3.35 -29.00 -17.76
C GLY A 81 4.12 -28.27 -18.87
N ARG A 82 4.10 -28.81 -20.10
CA ARG A 82 4.75 -28.18 -21.27
C ARG A 82 4.11 -26.84 -21.70
N GLN A 83 2.86 -26.60 -21.32
CA GLN A 83 2.15 -25.35 -21.63
C GLN A 83 2.37 -24.30 -20.54
N ILE A 84 2.22 -24.67 -19.27
CA ILE A 84 2.22 -23.71 -18.15
C ILE A 84 3.63 -23.38 -17.66
N VAL A 85 4.52 -24.37 -17.48
CA VAL A 85 5.82 -24.20 -16.82
C VAL A 85 6.69 -23.11 -17.47
N PRO A 86 6.81 -23.02 -18.81
CA PRO A 86 7.59 -21.95 -19.46
C PRO A 86 7.10 -20.53 -19.17
N SER A 87 5.85 -20.35 -18.70
CA SER A 87 5.30 -19.05 -18.33
C SER A 87 5.41 -18.73 -16.83
N ILE A 88 5.33 -19.74 -15.95
CA ILE A 88 5.28 -19.53 -14.49
C ILE A 88 6.59 -19.78 -13.74
N HIS A 89 7.60 -20.44 -14.35
CA HIS A 89 8.80 -20.92 -13.62
C HIS A 89 9.72 -19.82 -13.05
N GLN A 90 9.42 -18.54 -13.30
CA GLN A 90 10.17 -17.38 -12.79
C GLN A 90 9.38 -16.57 -11.74
N LEU A 91 8.14 -17.00 -11.41
CA LEU A 91 7.27 -16.34 -10.44
C LEU A 91 7.64 -16.76 -9.01
N LYS A 92 7.89 -15.77 -8.13
CA LYS A 92 8.38 -16.02 -6.76
C LYS A 92 7.41 -16.84 -5.88
N GLN A 93 6.12 -16.82 -6.19
CA GLN A 93 5.12 -17.62 -5.51
C GLN A 93 5.27 -19.13 -5.80
N ILE A 94 5.84 -19.54 -6.94
CA ILE A 94 6.09 -20.96 -7.22
C ILE A 94 7.29 -21.47 -6.40
N SER A 95 7.03 -22.34 -5.41
CA SER A 95 8.09 -23.05 -4.69
C SER A 95 8.60 -24.25 -5.48
N SER A 96 7.67 -25.07 -5.99
CA SER A 96 7.97 -26.42 -6.47
C SER A 96 7.00 -26.84 -7.57
N ILE A 97 7.50 -27.55 -8.58
CA ILE A 97 6.69 -28.16 -9.64
C ILE A 97 6.97 -29.66 -9.69
N TYR A 98 5.91 -30.47 -9.74
CA TYR A 98 5.97 -31.93 -9.86
C TYR A 98 5.14 -32.38 -11.05
N ILE A 99 5.70 -33.28 -11.86
CA ILE A 99 5.10 -33.66 -13.15
C ILE A 99 4.87 -35.17 -13.24
N ASN A 100 3.61 -35.56 -13.44
CA ASN A 100 3.25 -36.93 -13.80
C ASN A 100 3.52 -37.14 -15.31
N SER A 101 4.65 -37.78 -15.65
CA SER A 101 5.01 -38.14 -17.02
C SER A 101 6.14 -39.16 -17.10
N GLU A 102 6.17 -39.91 -18.21
CA GLU A 102 7.33 -40.70 -18.64
C GLU A 102 8.39 -39.84 -19.36
N ASP A 103 8.01 -38.70 -19.94
CA ASP A 103 8.92 -37.81 -20.68
C ASP A 103 9.68 -36.86 -19.74
N LYS A 104 11.02 -36.95 -19.78
CA LYS A 104 11.95 -36.16 -18.98
C LYS A 104 12.92 -35.31 -19.82
N GLN A 105 12.69 -35.17 -21.13
CA GLN A 105 13.67 -34.50 -22.01
C GLN A 105 13.60 -32.97 -21.90
N TRP A 106 12.39 -32.40 -21.95
CA TRP A 106 12.15 -30.95 -21.95
C TRP A 106 12.32 -30.29 -20.58
N THR A 107 12.40 -31.06 -19.50
CA THR A 107 12.36 -30.57 -18.11
C THR A 107 13.71 -30.10 -17.59
N ASN A 108 14.81 -30.45 -18.27
CA ASN A 108 16.18 -30.12 -17.85
C ASN A 108 16.45 -28.59 -17.89
N ASP A 109 15.65 -27.84 -18.64
CA ASP A 109 15.73 -26.38 -18.77
C ASP A 109 15.03 -25.63 -17.61
N PHE A 110 14.30 -26.34 -16.72
CA PHE A 110 13.41 -25.75 -15.72
C PHE A 110 13.74 -26.23 -14.27
N PRO A 111 14.67 -25.56 -13.55
CA PRO A 111 15.14 -26.00 -12.23
C PRO A 111 14.09 -25.94 -11.09
N THR A 112 12.90 -25.39 -11.34
CA THR A 112 11.76 -25.43 -10.42
C THR A 112 11.03 -26.78 -10.41
N ILE A 113 11.32 -27.67 -11.37
CA ILE A 113 10.76 -29.03 -11.40
C ILE A 113 11.54 -29.91 -10.42
N LYS A 114 10.96 -30.19 -9.24
CA LYS A 114 11.59 -31.01 -8.19
C LYS A 114 11.48 -32.52 -8.45
N GLY A 115 10.45 -32.98 -9.16
CA GLY A 115 10.24 -34.41 -9.41
C GLY A 115 9.41 -34.74 -10.65
N ILE A 116 9.76 -35.83 -11.34
CA ILE A 116 9.08 -36.33 -12.53
C ILE A 116 8.96 -37.86 -12.44
N HIS A 117 7.74 -38.36 -12.33
CA HIS A 117 7.45 -39.79 -12.16
C HIS A 117 6.31 -40.22 -13.08
N ALA A 118 6.33 -41.49 -13.49
CA ALA A 118 5.29 -42.11 -14.32
C ALA A 118 4.15 -42.73 -13.49
N LYS A 119 4.30 -42.79 -12.16
CA LYS A 119 3.28 -43.23 -11.21
C LYS A 119 3.01 -42.12 -10.22
N MET A 120 1.75 -41.98 -9.82
CA MET A 120 1.34 -40.97 -8.86
C MET A 120 1.89 -41.28 -7.45
N ASP A 121 1.87 -42.54 -7.02
CA ASP A 121 2.35 -42.96 -5.69
C ASP A 121 3.83 -42.57 -5.45
N GLU A 122 4.67 -42.64 -6.50
CA GLU A 122 6.07 -42.20 -6.44
C GLU A 122 6.19 -40.67 -6.37
N LEU A 123 5.32 -39.94 -7.08
CA LEU A 123 5.24 -38.48 -7.07
C LEU A 123 4.75 -37.95 -5.71
N VAL A 124 3.71 -38.56 -5.14
CA VAL A 124 3.22 -38.29 -3.78
C VAL A 124 4.28 -38.64 -2.75
N SER A 125 4.98 -39.77 -2.89
CA SER A 125 6.11 -40.13 -2.02
C SER A 125 7.24 -39.08 -2.06
N GLN A 126 7.54 -38.51 -3.24
CA GLN A 126 8.55 -37.47 -3.39
C GLN A 126 8.08 -36.13 -2.81
N ILE A 127 6.83 -35.72 -3.06
CA ILE A 127 6.21 -34.54 -2.40
C ILE A 127 6.24 -34.72 -0.87
N HIS A 128 5.83 -35.88 -0.37
CA HIS A 128 5.83 -36.19 1.06
C HIS A 128 7.26 -36.09 1.63
N LYS A 129 8.26 -36.63 0.94
CA LYS A 129 9.66 -36.56 1.35
C LYS A 129 10.21 -35.12 1.38
N ASP A 130 9.85 -34.30 0.39
CA ASP A 130 10.31 -32.91 0.30
C ASP A 130 9.60 -31.97 1.30
N HIS A 131 8.43 -32.35 1.83
CA HIS A 131 7.69 -31.56 2.83
C HIS A 131 7.79 -32.09 4.27
N LYS A 132 8.02 -33.40 4.49
CA LYS A 132 8.11 -34.03 5.83
C LYS A 132 9.37 -33.66 6.61
N ASN A 133 10.44 -33.36 5.89
CA ASN A 133 11.50 -32.51 6.43
C ASN A 133 11.26 -31.11 5.84
N PRO A 134 10.37 -30.27 6.43
CA PRO A 134 10.24 -28.89 6.01
C PRO A 134 11.51 -28.19 6.47
N ARG A 135 12.54 -28.23 5.61
CA ARG A 135 13.82 -27.60 5.87
C ARG A 135 13.50 -26.16 6.26
N LYS A 136 13.79 -25.77 7.51
CA LYS A 136 13.44 -24.45 8.09
C LYS A 136 13.97 -23.26 7.25
N ILE A 137 14.82 -23.59 6.27
CA ILE A 137 15.38 -22.91 5.12
C ILE A 137 14.37 -22.40 4.06
N GLU A 138 13.32 -23.15 3.69
CA GLU A 138 12.37 -22.71 2.65
C GLU A 138 11.42 -21.61 3.15
N GLU A 139 11.36 -21.41 4.47
CA GLU A 139 10.74 -20.24 5.08
C GLU A 139 11.70 -19.03 5.06
N PRO A 140 11.40 -17.98 4.27
CA PRO A 140 12.24 -16.79 4.22
C PRO A 140 12.15 -16.03 5.56
N VAL A 141 13.29 -15.84 6.22
CA VAL A 141 13.37 -15.01 7.43
C VAL A 141 13.06 -13.57 7.05
N TRP A 142 11.87 -13.08 7.44
CA TRP A 142 11.50 -11.68 7.19
C TRP A 142 12.30 -10.74 8.10
N VAL A 143 13.32 -10.10 7.51
CA VAL A 143 14.19 -9.13 8.16
C VAL A 143 13.70 -7.71 7.89
N ASN A 144 13.37 -6.98 8.96
CA ASN A 144 13.23 -5.52 8.88
C ASN A 144 14.58 -4.88 9.24
N MET A 145 15.31 -4.39 8.23
CA MET A 145 16.50 -3.54 8.45
C MET A 145 16.07 -2.18 9.02
N PHE A 146 16.83 -1.58 9.95
CA PHE A 146 16.56 -0.23 10.46
C PHE A 146 17.81 0.50 10.97
N THR A 147 17.74 1.82 11.12
CA THR A 147 18.87 2.68 11.54
C THR A 147 18.52 3.58 12.71
N THR A 148 19.48 3.82 13.59
CA THR A 148 19.31 4.71 14.76
C THR A 148 19.91 6.11 14.54
N ILE A 149 20.63 6.32 13.44
CA ILE A 149 21.39 7.54 13.17
C ILE A 149 20.49 8.64 12.60
N SER A 150 19.68 9.25 13.46
CA SER A 150 19.08 10.56 13.22
C SER A 150 18.74 11.26 14.54
N ASP A 151 19.05 12.55 14.66
CA ASP A 151 18.62 13.37 15.82
C ASP A 151 17.08 13.49 15.93
N THR A 152 16.34 13.02 14.92
CA THR A 152 14.89 12.85 14.91
C THR A 152 14.45 11.52 15.55
N GLY A 153 14.96 11.22 16.76
CA GLY A 153 14.73 9.97 17.51
C GLY A 153 13.30 9.70 18.01
N LYS A 154 12.27 10.17 17.30
CA LYS A 154 10.82 9.98 17.60
C LYS A 154 9.97 9.72 16.34
N SER A 155 10.57 9.22 15.26
CA SER A 155 9.86 8.98 13.98
C SER A 155 9.27 7.57 13.90
N THR A 156 8.05 7.39 14.41
CA THR A 156 7.26 6.15 14.33
C THR A 156 6.68 5.86 12.94
N THR A 157 7.17 6.52 11.87
CA THR A 157 6.44 6.62 10.60
C THR A 157 7.31 6.43 9.34
N GLY A 158 8.30 5.56 9.41
CA GLY A 158 9.10 5.11 8.27
C GLY A 158 9.47 3.64 8.43
N ILE A 159 10.65 3.22 7.94
CA ILE A 159 11.22 1.89 8.21
C ILE A 159 11.31 1.63 9.72
N ASN A 160 11.87 2.58 10.48
CA ASN A 160 11.87 2.57 11.95
C ASN A 160 10.46 2.54 12.55
N GLY A 161 9.44 2.99 11.81
CA GLY A 161 8.03 3.00 12.20
C GLY A 161 7.35 1.64 12.06
N GLN A 162 7.62 0.92 10.96
CA GLN A 162 7.16 -0.47 10.81
C GLN A 162 7.83 -1.38 11.84
N PHE A 163 9.13 -1.21 12.07
CA PHE A 163 9.85 -1.83 13.19
C PHE A 163 9.21 -1.46 14.55
N ALA A 164 8.99 -0.17 14.79
CA ALA A 164 8.40 0.33 16.03
C ALA A 164 7.03 -0.29 16.31
N PHE A 165 6.08 -0.17 15.37
CA PHE A 165 4.75 -0.75 15.55
C PHE A 165 4.77 -2.28 15.62
N SER A 166 5.72 -2.97 14.97
CA SER A 166 5.90 -4.42 15.16
C SER A 166 6.29 -4.76 16.59
N GLN A 167 7.33 -4.12 17.15
CA GLN A 167 7.78 -4.38 18.51
C GLN A 167 6.75 -3.91 19.56
N LEU A 168 6.06 -2.79 19.30
CA LEU A 168 4.96 -2.28 20.13
C LEU A 168 3.76 -3.24 20.13
N LEU A 169 3.40 -3.82 18.98
CA LEU A 169 2.35 -4.83 18.88
C LEU A 169 2.73 -6.11 19.64
N LEU A 170 3.96 -6.59 19.47
CA LEU A 170 4.47 -7.77 20.17
C LEU A 170 4.50 -7.55 21.69
N ASP A 171 5.05 -6.43 22.17
CA ASP A 171 5.08 -6.08 23.60
C ASP A 171 3.66 -5.93 24.17
N CYS A 172 2.72 -5.36 23.41
CA CYS A 172 1.31 -5.30 23.79
C CYS A 172 0.64 -6.67 23.88
N LEU A 173 0.85 -7.56 22.91
CA LEU A 173 0.25 -8.89 22.89
C LEU A 173 0.81 -9.80 23.98
N LEU A 174 2.11 -9.68 24.29
CA LEU A 174 2.76 -10.47 25.35
C LEU A 174 2.45 -9.96 26.77
N ARG A 175 1.99 -8.71 26.92
CA ARG A 175 1.47 -8.17 28.20
C ARG A 175 -0.05 -8.33 28.36
N LEU A 176 -0.76 -8.78 27.32
CA LEU A 176 -2.21 -8.89 27.32
C LEU A 176 -2.65 -10.24 27.88
N LYS A 177 -3.36 -10.22 29.01
CA LYS A 177 -3.92 -11.43 29.63
C LYS A 177 -4.67 -12.29 28.62
N SER A 178 -4.42 -13.60 28.65
CA SER A 178 -5.14 -14.60 27.86
C SER A 178 -6.32 -15.16 28.66
N ASN A 179 -7.37 -15.55 27.97
CA ASN A 179 -8.53 -16.23 28.55
C ASN A 179 -8.75 -17.58 27.83
N GLU A 180 -9.53 -18.50 28.40
CA GLU A 180 -9.78 -19.80 27.77
C GLU A 180 -10.60 -19.70 26.48
N ASN A 181 -11.36 -18.62 26.30
CA ASN A 181 -12.21 -18.41 25.13
C ASN A 181 -11.38 -18.16 23.86
N ASP A 182 -10.22 -17.49 23.98
CA ASP A 182 -9.27 -17.30 22.88
C ASP A 182 -8.62 -18.64 22.45
N ARG A 183 -8.35 -19.55 23.39
CA ARG A 183 -7.90 -20.92 23.06
C ARG A 183 -8.97 -21.68 22.29
N ASN A 184 -10.23 -21.53 22.69
CA ASN A 184 -11.36 -22.18 22.01
C ASN A 184 -11.63 -21.57 20.62
N GLU A 185 -11.46 -20.25 20.45
CA GLU A 185 -11.49 -19.60 19.13
C GLU A 185 -10.35 -20.11 18.22
N LEU A 186 -9.13 -20.28 18.76
CA LEU A 186 -8.00 -20.88 18.03
C LEU A 186 -8.28 -22.31 17.57
N ILE A 187 -8.78 -23.15 18.48
CA ILE A 187 -9.14 -24.55 18.19
C ILE A 187 -10.18 -24.58 17.07
N SER A 188 -11.27 -23.80 17.17
CA SER A 188 -12.33 -23.78 16.16
C SER A 188 -11.87 -23.25 14.79
N TYR A 189 -10.91 -22.31 14.76
CA TYR A 189 -10.25 -21.92 13.52
C TYR A 189 -9.44 -23.07 12.89
N CYS A 190 -8.74 -23.88 13.71
CA CYS A 190 -7.96 -25.03 13.21
C CYS A 190 -8.87 -26.20 12.80
N GLU A 191 -9.92 -26.52 13.57
CA GLU A 191 -10.93 -27.54 13.22
C GLU A 191 -11.54 -27.28 11.83
N LYS A 192 -11.80 -26.00 11.52
CA LYS A 192 -12.36 -25.59 10.23
C LYS A 192 -11.32 -25.56 9.10
N GLU A 193 -10.10 -25.11 9.36
CA GLU A 193 -9.04 -25.09 8.33
C GLU A 193 -8.70 -26.53 7.90
N TYR A 194 -8.53 -27.44 8.86
CA TYR A 194 -8.14 -28.84 8.63
C TYR A 194 -9.34 -29.78 8.39
N GLU A 195 -10.49 -29.25 7.95
CA GLU A 195 -11.66 -30.05 7.58
C GLU A 195 -11.30 -31.02 6.43
N GLY A 196 -11.27 -32.33 6.74
CA GLY A 196 -10.85 -33.38 5.81
C GLY A 196 -9.38 -33.83 5.91
N ASN A 197 -8.55 -33.22 6.77
CA ASN A 197 -7.20 -33.69 7.10
C ASN A 197 -7.20 -34.42 8.46
N GLN A 198 -7.38 -35.74 8.43
CA GLN A 198 -7.48 -36.52 9.67
C GLN A 198 -6.18 -36.51 10.49
N ASN A 199 -5.01 -36.34 9.87
CA ASN A 199 -3.73 -36.31 10.59
C ASN A 199 -3.61 -35.07 11.48
N GLU A 200 -3.89 -33.88 10.93
CA GLU A 200 -3.81 -32.63 11.72
C GLU A 200 -5.00 -32.48 12.67
N LEU A 201 -6.18 -33.03 12.34
CA LEU A 201 -7.26 -33.17 13.31
C LEU A 201 -6.86 -34.08 14.48
N ASN A 202 -6.18 -35.21 14.25
CA ASN A 202 -5.64 -36.06 15.32
C ASN A 202 -4.60 -35.31 16.18
N HIS A 203 -3.75 -34.48 15.57
CA HIS A 203 -2.79 -33.63 16.29
C HIS A 203 -3.49 -32.56 17.16
N LEU A 204 -4.55 -31.95 16.65
CA LEU A 204 -5.36 -30.98 17.40
C LEU A 204 -6.07 -31.66 18.59
N ASP A 205 -6.58 -32.87 18.38
CA ASP A 205 -7.22 -33.70 19.41
C ASP A 205 -6.22 -34.16 20.49
N GLU A 206 -4.98 -34.46 20.11
CA GLU A 206 -3.87 -34.74 21.01
C GLU A 206 -3.43 -33.50 21.80
N PHE A 207 -3.32 -32.35 21.12
CA PHE A 207 -2.96 -31.05 21.70
C PHE A 207 -3.96 -30.62 22.78
N GLN A 208 -5.27 -30.71 22.50
CA GLN A 208 -6.33 -30.44 23.48
C GLN A 208 -6.22 -31.30 24.75
N ARG A 209 -5.66 -32.52 24.64
CA ARG A 209 -5.56 -33.49 25.73
C ARG A 209 -4.21 -33.49 26.46
N SER A 210 -3.13 -32.97 25.85
CA SER A 210 -1.75 -33.11 26.35
C SER A 210 -0.93 -31.82 26.38
N TYR A 211 -1.47 -30.69 25.89
CA TYR A 211 -0.78 -29.40 25.98
C TYR A 211 -0.55 -28.97 27.44
N SER A 212 0.65 -28.46 27.70
CA SER A 212 1.03 -27.81 28.95
C SER A 212 2.08 -26.72 28.68
N PRO A 213 2.20 -25.70 29.54
CA PRO A 213 3.31 -24.74 29.47
C PRO A 213 4.70 -25.39 29.53
N ASP A 214 4.81 -26.62 30.06
CA ASP A 214 6.05 -27.39 30.18
C ASP A 214 6.41 -28.22 28.92
N ASN A 215 5.51 -28.40 27.94
CA ASN A 215 5.82 -29.09 26.67
C ASN A 215 5.60 -28.24 25.40
N VAL A 216 5.44 -26.91 25.53
CA VAL A 216 5.21 -26.03 24.37
C VAL A 216 6.38 -25.97 23.38
N LEU A 217 7.65 -26.11 23.81
CA LEU A 217 8.77 -26.15 22.86
C LEU A 217 8.71 -27.37 21.94
N TRP A 218 8.33 -28.54 22.46
CA TRP A 218 8.15 -29.73 21.64
C TRP A 218 7.03 -29.54 20.61
N TRP A 219 5.86 -29.05 21.06
CA TRP A 219 4.75 -28.66 20.17
C TRP A 219 5.14 -27.60 19.13
N TYR A 220 6.03 -26.68 19.48
CA TYR A 220 6.58 -25.71 18.54
C TYR A 220 7.51 -26.36 17.51
N THR A 221 8.29 -27.38 17.85
CA THR A 221 9.23 -28.03 16.91
C THR A 221 8.64 -29.18 16.09
N ARG A 222 7.57 -29.82 16.56
CA ARG A 222 6.93 -30.97 15.92
C ARG A 222 6.19 -30.60 14.64
N GLU A 223 6.31 -31.43 13.60
CA GLU A 223 5.52 -31.29 12.37
C GLU A 223 4.02 -31.46 12.68
N SER A 224 3.32 -30.33 12.82
CA SER A 224 1.91 -30.27 13.24
C SER A 224 1.31 -28.90 12.89
N PHE A 225 -0.03 -28.81 12.97
CA PHE A 225 -0.79 -27.56 12.82
C PHE A 225 -0.21 -26.40 13.63
N PHE A 226 0.33 -26.68 14.82
CA PHE A 226 0.85 -25.66 15.74
C PHE A 226 2.08 -24.95 15.16
N TYR A 227 3.10 -25.69 14.69
CA TYR A 227 4.25 -25.10 13.99
C TYR A 227 3.81 -24.38 12.70
N LYS A 228 2.99 -25.07 11.88
CA LYS A 228 2.61 -24.63 10.52
C LYS A 228 1.87 -23.30 10.54
N THR A 229 0.83 -23.20 11.37
CA THR A 229 -0.04 -22.01 11.42
C THR A 229 0.54 -20.86 12.25
N LEU A 230 1.31 -21.12 13.31
CA LEU A 230 1.99 -20.06 14.07
C LEU A 230 3.06 -19.37 13.22
N ASN A 231 3.93 -20.13 12.56
CA ASN A 231 4.97 -19.52 11.71
C ASN A 231 4.38 -18.84 10.48
N ALA A 232 3.31 -19.39 9.87
CA ALA A 232 2.57 -18.70 8.84
C ALA A 232 1.89 -17.41 9.32
N ALA A 233 1.32 -17.39 10.53
CA ALA A 233 0.73 -16.20 11.13
C ALA A 233 1.79 -15.11 11.38
N LEU A 234 2.97 -15.46 11.89
CA LEU A 234 4.10 -14.53 12.07
C LEU A 234 4.60 -14.00 10.72
N ARG A 235 4.81 -14.89 9.73
CA ARG A 235 5.30 -14.56 8.38
C ARG A 235 4.34 -13.65 7.61
N LYS A 236 3.03 -13.96 7.64
CA LYS A 236 1.96 -13.15 7.03
C LYS A 236 1.55 -11.93 7.87
N GLN A 237 2.17 -11.72 9.04
CA GLN A 237 1.82 -10.72 10.05
C GLN A 237 0.30 -10.70 10.38
N ASN A 238 -0.31 -11.88 10.45
CA ASN A 238 -1.72 -12.06 10.79
C ASN A 238 -1.94 -11.77 12.28
N ILE A 239 -2.11 -10.48 12.59
CA ILE A 239 -2.30 -9.93 13.94
C ILE A 239 -3.34 -10.72 14.73
N HIS A 240 -4.44 -11.17 14.09
CA HIS A 240 -5.49 -11.88 14.79
C HIS A 240 -5.06 -13.29 15.24
N MET A 241 -4.39 -14.05 14.37
CA MET A 241 -3.82 -15.36 14.75
C MET A 241 -2.70 -15.20 15.78
N ILE A 242 -1.84 -14.19 15.67
CA ILE A 242 -0.78 -13.92 16.67
C ILE A 242 -1.40 -13.58 18.04
N TYR A 243 -2.53 -12.87 18.07
CA TYR A 243 -3.31 -12.63 19.29
C TYR A 243 -3.89 -13.91 19.90
N LEU A 244 -4.39 -14.85 19.08
CA LEU A 244 -4.88 -16.14 19.56
C LEU A 244 -3.72 -17.02 20.09
N TYR A 245 -2.55 -16.95 19.45
CA TYR A 245 -1.34 -17.65 19.89
C TYR A 245 -0.63 -17.02 21.11
N ARG A 246 -1.05 -15.85 21.61
CA ARG A 246 -0.25 -15.05 22.55
C ARG A 246 0.14 -15.76 23.84
N SER A 247 -0.73 -16.57 24.44
CA SER A 247 -0.40 -17.38 25.63
C SER A 247 0.70 -18.39 25.36
N PHE A 248 0.63 -19.08 24.21
CA PHE A 248 1.64 -20.06 23.82
C PHE A 248 2.99 -19.42 23.52
N ILE A 249 2.99 -18.21 22.93
CA ILE A 249 4.22 -17.42 22.71
C ILE A 249 4.83 -16.97 24.06
N ILE A 250 4.01 -16.65 25.07
CA ILE A 250 4.47 -16.37 26.44
C ILE A 250 5.06 -17.63 27.10
N ASP A 251 4.41 -18.79 26.95
CA ASP A 251 4.91 -20.06 27.47
C ASP A 251 6.26 -20.44 26.83
N ILE A 252 6.40 -20.27 25.50
CA ILE A 252 7.69 -20.41 24.80
C ILE A 252 8.73 -19.45 25.39
N GLN A 253 8.39 -18.17 25.58
CA GLN A 253 9.32 -17.20 26.18
C GLN A 253 9.78 -17.63 27.58
N ASN A 254 8.90 -18.26 28.36
CA ASN A 254 9.23 -18.75 29.70
C ASN A 254 10.11 -20.01 29.65
N GLN A 255 9.85 -20.95 28.74
CA GLN A 255 10.76 -22.08 28.51
C GLN A 255 12.15 -21.63 28.05
N LEU A 256 12.23 -20.64 27.14
CA LEU A 256 13.50 -20.08 26.68
C LEU A 256 14.28 -19.37 27.80
N LYS A 257 13.60 -18.68 28.74
CA LYS A 257 14.26 -18.14 29.96
C LYS A 257 14.80 -19.24 30.87
N ASN A 258 14.04 -20.31 31.07
CA ASN A 258 14.41 -21.41 31.95
C ASN A 258 15.63 -22.20 31.41
N HIS A 259 15.79 -22.26 30.09
CA HIS A 259 16.87 -22.98 29.40
C HIS A 259 17.89 -22.05 28.70
N GLN A 260 17.91 -20.77 29.11
CA GLN A 260 18.77 -19.73 28.54
C GLN A 260 20.23 -20.19 28.43
N CYS A 261 20.89 -19.93 27.29
CA CYS A 261 22.31 -20.23 27.12
C CYS A 261 23.16 -19.58 28.24
N GLN A 262 24.22 -20.24 28.71
CA GLN A 262 25.01 -19.79 29.88
C GLN A 262 26.34 -19.10 29.49
N CYS A 263 26.79 -19.29 28.26
CA CYS A 263 27.97 -18.69 27.67
C CYS A 263 27.60 -17.95 26.37
N SER A 264 28.51 -17.11 25.88
CA SER A 264 28.38 -16.56 24.54
C SER A 264 28.61 -17.68 23.51
N THR A 265 27.72 -17.75 22.52
CA THR A 265 27.61 -18.85 21.56
C THR A 265 27.50 -18.27 20.16
N ARG A 266 28.24 -18.86 19.21
CA ARG A 266 28.03 -18.62 17.78
C ARG A 266 27.13 -19.72 17.22
N VAL A 267 26.12 -19.32 16.46
CA VAL A 267 25.17 -20.22 15.81
C VAL A 267 25.06 -19.93 14.31
N TYR A 268 24.54 -20.92 13.57
CA TYR A 268 24.61 -20.98 12.12
C TYR A 268 23.24 -21.28 11.51
N ARG A 269 22.83 -20.52 10.49
CA ARG A 269 21.61 -20.79 9.71
C ARG A 269 21.90 -20.58 8.23
N CYS A 270 21.75 -21.62 7.40
CA CYS A 270 21.91 -21.50 5.96
C CYS A 270 20.55 -21.37 5.27
N GLN A 271 20.43 -20.59 4.20
CA GLN A 271 19.23 -20.52 3.37
C GLN A 271 19.53 -20.04 1.94
N LEU A 272 18.54 -20.15 1.04
CA LEU A 272 18.56 -19.43 -0.23
C LEU A 272 18.02 -18.00 -0.03
N MET A 273 18.50 -17.07 -0.85
CA MET A 273 18.10 -15.66 -0.84
C MET A 273 18.17 -15.12 -2.27
N SER A 274 17.29 -14.19 -2.65
CA SER A 274 17.42 -13.56 -3.97
C SER A 274 18.63 -12.63 -4.06
N ILE A 275 19.15 -12.45 -5.28
CA ILE A 275 20.25 -11.52 -5.56
C ILE A 275 19.89 -10.09 -5.11
N ASP A 276 18.62 -9.68 -5.24
CA ASP A 276 18.15 -8.35 -4.83
C ASP A 276 18.16 -8.16 -3.31
N GLU A 277 17.64 -9.13 -2.54
CA GLU A 277 17.69 -9.11 -1.07
C GLU A 277 19.14 -9.11 -0.56
N LEU A 278 20.00 -9.95 -1.15
CA LEU A 278 21.42 -10.02 -0.80
C LEU A 278 22.14 -8.70 -1.10
N ASN A 279 21.80 -8.04 -2.22
CA ASN A 279 22.33 -6.72 -2.56
C ASN A 279 21.79 -5.61 -1.63
N TYR A 280 20.54 -5.71 -1.18
CA TYR A 280 19.98 -4.82 -0.17
C TYR A 280 20.71 -4.96 1.18
N LEU A 281 20.98 -6.19 1.63
CA LEU A 281 21.76 -6.45 2.84
C LEU A 281 23.22 -5.96 2.71
N LYS A 282 23.87 -6.16 1.55
CA LYS A 282 25.22 -5.62 1.27
C LYS A 282 25.28 -4.09 1.39
N ASN A 283 24.23 -3.39 0.96
CA ASN A 283 24.09 -1.93 1.12
C ASN A 283 23.71 -1.50 2.56
N SER A 284 23.36 -2.44 3.44
CA SER A 284 22.85 -2.17 4.79
C SER A 284 23.79 -2.63 5.91
N VAL A 285 25.07 -2.90 5.60
CA VAL A 285 26.08 -3.26 6.60
C VAL A 285 26.28 -2.13 7.61
N GLY A 286 26.40 -2.50 8.89
CA GLY A 286 26.45 -1.60 10.05
C GLY A 286 25.09 -1.25 10.66
N GLN A 287 23.99 -1.56 10.00
CA GLN A 287 22.61 -1.30 10.45
C GLN A 287 22.05 -2.43 11.33
N TYR A 288 20.85 -2.22 11.90
CA TYR A 288 20.15 -3.21 12.73
C TYR A 288 19.17 -4.06 11.92
N VAL A 289 18.95 -5.29 12.37
CA VAL A 289 18.20 -6.39 11.79
C VAL A 289 17.14 -6.80 12.81
N SER A 290 15.85 -6.51 12.58
CA SER A 290 14.76 -7.03 13.43
C SER A 290 14.12 -8.25 12.77
N VAL A 291 14.04 -9.36 13.49
CA VAL A 291 13.38 -10.59 13.03
C VAL A 291 11.99 -10.70 13.66
N ASN A 292 10.95 -10.63 12.82
CA ASN A 292 9.55 -10.64 13.25
C ASN A 292 8.93 -12.07 13.34
N SER A 293 9.77 -13.10 13.31
CA SER A 293 9.43 -14.50 13.62
C SER A 293 10.26 -14.99 14.81
N PHE A 294 10.04 -16.22 15.26
CA PHE A 294 11.12 -16.95 15.94
C PHE A 294 12.26 -17.20 14.94
N LEU A 295 13.49 -17.31 15.44
CA LEU A 295 14.65 -17.63 14.61
C LEU A 295 15.31 -18.91 15.14
N SER A 296 15.37 -19.93 14.29
CA SER A 296 16.07 -21.20 14.55
C SER A 296 17.42 -21.22 13.82
N ALA A 297 18.47 -21.63 14.53
CA ALA A 297 19.83 -21.82 14.05
C ALA A 297 20.49 -23.04 14.73
N SER A 298 21.46 -23.67 14.09
CA SER A 298 22.22 -24.79 14.67
C SER A 298 23.46 -24.32 15.43
N LEU A 299 23.88 -25.06 16.45
CA LEU A 299 25.19 -24.93 17.08
C LEU A 299 26.37 -25.27 16.14
N GLN A 300 26.15 -26.03 15.06
CA GLN A 300 27.20 -26.47 14.14
C GLN A 300 27.02 -25.91 12.72
N LYS A 301 28.12 -25.44 12.14
CA LYS A 301 28.17 -24.86 10.79
C LYS A 301 27.92 -25.92 9.72
N GLU A 302 28.45 -27.12 9.98
CA GLU A 302 28.37 -28.31 9.14
C GLU A 302 26.92 -28.79 9.01
N ILE A 303 26.18 -28.85 10.12
CA ILE A 303 24.75 -29.18 10.15
C ILE A 303 23.94 -28.10 9.41
N ALA A 304 24.17 -26.82 9.72
CA ALA A 304 23.47 -25.73 9.07
C ALA A 304 23.65 -25.71 7.53
N ILE A 305 24.84 -26.05 7.03
CA ILE A 305 25.12 -26.19 5.60
C ILE A 305 24.50 -27.49 5.04
N PHE A 306 24.61 -28.62 5.75
CA PHE A 306 24.05 -29.91 5.34
C PHE A 306 22.53 -29.86 5.15
N LEU A 307 21.81 -29.13 6.01
CA LEU A 307 20.35 -28.94 5.89
C LEU A 307 19.94 -28.26 4.58
N LEU A 308 20.81 -27.45 3.94
CA LEU A 308 20.56 -26.88 2.60
C LEU A 308 20.58 -27.97 1.51
N GLY A 309 21.18 -29.12 1.78
CA GLY A 309 21.27 -30.28 0.90
C GLY A 309 22.25 -30.08 -0.27
N ASP A 310 22.64 -31.21 -0.88
CA ASP A 310 23.64 -31.29 -1.95
C ASP A 310 23.11 -30.75 -3.30
N THR A 311 22.93 -29.44 -3.32
CA THR A 311 22.33 -28.67 -4.41
C THR A 311 23.38 -28.35 -5.47
N ASN A 312 23.64 -29.34 -6.32
CA ASN A 312 24.40 -29.22 -7.58
C ASN A 312 23.62 -28.48 -8.70
N HIS A 313 22.39 -28.03 -8.43
CA HIS A 313 21.57 -27.25 -9.36
C HIS A 313 21.87 -25.76 -9.25
N GLN A 314 22.00 -25.09 -10.40
CA GLN A 314 22.33 -23.68 -10.50
C GLN A 314 21.04 -22.84 -10.46
N TRP A 315 20.67 -22.34 -9.27
CA TRP A 315 19.44 -21.57 -9.07
C TRP A 315 19.53 -20.18 -9.73
N ILE A 316 18.79 -19.97 -10.82
CA ILE A 316 18.78 -18.69 -11.53
C ILE A 316 18.12 -17.62 -10.65
N GLY A 317 18.89 -16.61 -10.24
CA GLY A 317 18.40 -15.48 -9.44
C GLY A 317 18.48 -15.65 -7.91
N LEU A 318 18.91 -16.82 -7.41
CA LEU A 318 19.10 -17.09 -5.98
C LEU A 318 20.57 -17.40 -5.66
N GLU A 319 21.00 -16.99 -4.47
CA GLU A 319 22.34 -17.22 -3.92
C GLU A 319 22.26 -18.04 -2.62
N LYS A 320 23.28 -18.84 -2.33
CA LYS A 320 23.40 -19.58 -1.06
C LYS A 320 23.93 -18.62 0.02
N VAL A 321 23.23 -18.52 1.15
CA VAL A 321 23.54 -17.56 2.23
C VAL A 321 23.64 -18.28 3.57
N LEU A 322 24.76 -18.12 4.26
CA LEU A 322 24.98 -18.59 5.63
C LEU A 322 25.00 -17.40 6.59
N PHE A 323 24.06 -17.37 7.53
CA PHE A 323 24.10 -16.48 8.68
C PHE A 323 25.02 -17.07 9.76
N GLU A 324 26.07 -16.32 10.12
CA GLU A 324 26.89 -16.54 11.31
C GLU A 324 26.48 -15.52 12.37
N MET A 325 25.93 -16.00 13.48
CA MET A 325 25.28 -15.16 14.49
C MET A 325 25.96 -15.32 15.85
N ASP A 326 26.60 -14.26 16.33
CA ASP A 326 27.17 -14.19 17.68
C ASP A 326 26.11 -13.72 18.69
N ALA A 327 25.88 -14.48 19.76
CA ALA A 327 24.96 -14.11 20.83
C ALA A 327 25.62 -14.26 22.21
N ASP A 328 25.41 -13.28 23.11
CA ASP A 328 25.87 -13.36 24.50
C ASP A 328 24.67 -13.19 25.46
N PRO A 329 24.33 -14.22 26.27
CA PRO A 329 23.21 -14.18 27.21
C PRO A 329 23.43 -13.20 28.37
N LYS A 330 24.65 -12.71 28.58
CA LYS A 330 24.97 -11.68 29.58
C LYS A 330 24.73 -10.26 29.05
N VAL A 331 24.68 -10.11 27.73
CA VAL A 331 24.41 -8.86 27.02
C VAL A 331 22.90 -8.69 26.78
N VAL A 332 22.16 -9.78 26.57
CA VAL A 332 20.74 -9.74 26.19
C VAL A 332 19.88 -10.45 27.22
N THR A 333 19.15 -9.66 28.03
CA THR A 333 18.41 -10.12 29.23
C THR A 333 16.89 -10.15 29.04
N THR A 334 16.37 -9.50 27.99
CA THR A 334 14.92 -9.29 27.75
C THR A 334 14.32 -10.25 26.72
N LYS A 335 15.08 -10.51 25.64
CA LYS A 335 14.77 -11.46 24.57
C LYS A 335 15.61 -12.73 24.78
N PRO A 336 15.06 -13.80 25.39
CA PRO A 336 15.83 -15.00 25.67
C PRO A 336 16.18 -15.78 24.40
N PHE A 337 17.21 -16.61 24.49
CA PHE A 337 17.55 -17.64 23.51
C PHE A 337 18.15 -18.85 24.23
N ALA A 338 17.74 -20.04 23.81
CA ALA A 338 18.08 -21.29 24.46
C ALA A 338 18.54 -22.33 23.45
N ASP A 339 19.42 -23.22 23.89
CA ASP A 339 19.58 -24.54 23.29
C ASP A 339 18.31 -25.35 23.60
N ILE A 340 17.59 -25.74 22.55
CA ILE A 340 16.35 -26.50 22.65
C ILE A 340 16.51 -27.91 22.07
N SER A 341 17.73 -28.37 21.81
CA SER A 341 18.02 -29.68 21.19
C SER A 341 17.40 -30.87 21.95
N GLN A 342 17.22 -30.74 23.27
CA GLN A 342 16.57 -31.75 24.12
C GLN A 342 15.03 -31.73 24.08
N PHE A 343 14.43 -30.68 23.50
CA PHE A 343 12.98 -30.50 23.33
C PHE A 343 12.55 -30.59 21.87
N SER A 344 13.49 -30.38 20.93
CA SER A 344 13.21 -30.41 19.51
C SER A 344 12.86 -31.81 19.04
N ASP A 345 11.78 -31.92 18.26
CA ASP A 345 11.42 -33.13 17.51
C ASP A 345 12.57 -33.55 16.54
N PHE A 346 13.44 -32.60 16.19
CA PHE A 346 14.64 -32.78 15.37
C PHE A 346 15.92 -32.68 16.19
N ILE A 347 16.12 -33.62 17.12
CA ILE A 347 17.28 -33.69 18.06
C ILE A 347 18.64 -33.50 17.33
N ASP A 348 18.78 -34.06 16.12
CA ASP A 348 20.02 -34.00 15.32
C ASP A 348 20.34 -32.60 14.74
N GLU A 349 19.42 -31.62 14.77
CA GLU A 349 19.70 -30.26 14.26
C GLU A 349 20.58 -29.43 15.20
N LEU A 350 20.72 -29.83 16.48
CA LEU A 350 21.38 -29.04 17.55
C LEU A 350 20.84 -27.60 17.62
N GLU A 351 19.52 -27.49 17.76
CA GLU A 351 18.74 -26.27 17.57
C GLU A 351 18.83 -25.28 18.73
N VAL A 352 19.21 -24.04 18.40
CA VAL A 352 19.08 -22.85 19.25
C VAL A 352 17.94 -21.99 18.73
N LEU A 353 16.99 -21.67 19.61
CA LEU A 353 15.81 -20.86 19.28
C LEU A 353 15.89 -19.49 19.97
N PHE A 354 15.77 -18.42 19.17
CA PHE A 354 15.73 -17.04 19.65
C PHE A 354 14.29 -16.54 19.77
N MET A 355 14.01 -15.79 20.84
CA MET A 355 12.69 -15.21 21.07
C MET A 355 12.27 -14.25 19.97
N LEU A 356 10.98 -14.31 19.63
CA LEU A 356 10.28 -13.44 18.70
C LEU A 356 10.58 -11.94 18.93
N GLY A 357 10.95 -11.23 17.86
CA GLY A 357 11.34 -9.82 17.90
C GLY A 357 12.77 -9.60 18.40
N SER A 358 13.65 -10.60 18.31
CA SER A 358 15.09 -10.44 18.51
C SER A 358 15.70 -9.49 17.48
N ILE A 359 16.71 -8.73 17.92
CA ILE A 359 17.38 -7.70 17.13
C ILE A 359 18.86 -8.03 17.04
N PHE A 360 19.39 -8.02 15.82
CA PHE A 360 20.82 -8.21 15.53
C PHE A 360 21.41 -6.95 14.90
N ARG A 361 22.73 -6.86 14.86
CA ARG A 361 23.48 -5.84 14.10
C ARG A 361 24.25 -6.52 12.99
N LEU A 362 24.05 -6.06 11.75
CA LEU A 362 24.74 -6.60 10.58
C LEU A 362 26.18 -6.07 10.55
N ASN A 363 27.17 -6.95 10.76
CA ASN A 363 28.57 -6.56 10.92
C ASN A 363 29.35 -6.62 9.60
N SER A 364 29.17 -7.67 8.82
CA SER A 364 29.91 -7.92 7.57
C SER A 364 29.16 -8.90 6.66
N ILE A 365 29.40 -8.80 5.35
CA ILE A 365 28.99 -9.80 4.37
C ILE A 365 30.23 -10.15 3.53
N ILE A 366 30.56 -11.45 3.49
CA ILE A 366 31.78 -12.01 2.90
C ILE A 366 31.36 -13.09 1.89
N ARG A 367 32.17 -13.35 0.86
CA ARG A 367 31.99 -14.50 -0.03
C ARG A 367 32.99 -15.60 0.32
N ASP A 368 32.48 -16.81 0.49
CA ASP A 368 33.26 -18.04 0.53
C ASP A 368 33.26 -18.62 -0.90
N ASP A 369 34.39 -18.48 -1.59
CA ASP A 369 34.58 -18.97 -2.96
C ASP A 369 34.87 -20.47 -3.04
N GLU A 370 35.23 -21.13 -1.93
CA GLU A 370 35.43 -22.59 -1.90
C GLU A 370 34.08 -23.31 -1.88
N ASN A 371 33.14 -22.85 -1.03
CA ASN A 371 31.80 -23.41 -0.91
C ASN A 371 30.76 -22.73 -1.82
N GLN A 372 31.09 -21.61 -2.47
CA GLN A 372 30.17 -20.73 -3.22
C GLN A 372 28.97 -20.27 -2.36
N ILE A 373 29.26 -19.76 -1.16
CA ILE A 373 28.27 -19.29 -0.17
C ILE A 373 28.60 -17.84 0.25
N TRP A 374 27.58 -17.00 0.42
CA TRP A 374 27.73 -15.70 1.07
C TRP A 374 27.55 -15.82 2.58
N ILE A 375 28.58 -15.46 3.34
CA ILE A 375 28.56 -15.47 4.80
C ILE A 375 28.11 -14.09 5.29
N ILE A 376 26.97 -14.03 5.97
CA ILE A 376 26.42 -12.83 6.61
C ILE A 376 26.70 -12.93 8.11
N GLN A 377 27.56 -12.05 8.60
CA GLN A 377 27.99 -12.03 10.00
C GLN A 377 27.23 -10.95 10.77
N MET A 378 26.63 -11.33 11.89
CA MET A 378 25.87 -10.41 12.74
C MET A 378 25.97 -10.80 14.22
N CYS A 379 25.68 -9.86 15.13
CA CYS A 379 25.63 -10.11 16.57
C CYS A 379 24.29 -9.70 17.17
N LEU A 380 23.79 -10.44 18.16
CA LEU A 380 22.55 -10.15 18.89
C LEU A 380 22.74 -8.89 19.76
N CYS A 381 21.83 -7.92 19.64
CA CYS A 381 21.91 -6.63 20.32
C CYS A 381 21.27 -6.66 21.70
N SER A 382 21.77 -5.82 22.62
CA SER A 382 21.11 -5.55 23.88
C SER A 382 20.06 -4.45 23.73
N ASP A 383 18.90 -4.62 24.38
CA ASP A 383 17.94 -3.53 24.64
C ASP A 383 18.58 -2.36 25.41
N ASP A 384 19.71 -2.58 26.10
CA ASP A 384 20.47 -1.54 26.80
C ASP A 384 21.43 -0.74 25.91
N GLU A 385 21.60 -1.08 24.62
CA GLU A 385 22.36 -0.22 23.69
C GLU A 385 21.69 1.16 23.61
N HIS A 386 22.41 2.22 23.96
CA HIS A 386 21.87 3.59 24.10
C HIS A 386 20.95 4.03 22.95
N ASN A 387 21.36 3.73 21.71
CA ASN A 387 20.65 4.03 20.47
C ASN A 387 19.31 3.27 20.32
N LEU A 388 19.25 2.02 20.77
CA LEU A 388 18.06 1.18 20.73
C LEU A 388 17.16 1.46 21.94
N LYS A 389 17.76 1.53 23.13
CA LYS A 389 17.11 1.83 24.41
C LYS A 389 16.22 3.07 24.36
N GLN A 390 16.71 4.15 23.74
CA GLN A 390 15.93 5.39 23.61
C GLN A 390 14.67 5.20 22.77
N ILE A 391 14.75 4.45 21.66
CA ILE A 391 13.61 4.16 20.78
C ILE A 391 12.61 3.23 21.50
N LEU A 392 13.10 2.18 22.16
CA LEU A 392 12.27 1.26 22.95
C LEU A 392 11.55 1.96 24.10
N MET A 393 12.23 2.86 24.82
CA MET A 393 11.64 3.65 25.91
C MET A 393 10.59 4.64 25.39
N ASP A 394 10.88 5.38 24.32
CA ASP A 394 9.92 6.32 23.74
C ASP A 394 8.65 5.63 23.23
N MET A 395 8.75 4.40 22.74
CA MET A 395 7.60 3.56 22.42
C MET A 395 6.80 3.14 23.66
N LYS A 396 7.47 2.62 24.70
CA LYS A 396 6.79 2.17 25.94
C LYS A 396 6.09 3.32 26.66
N ASN A 397 6.67 4.52 26.63
CA ASN A 397 6.06 5.74 27.18
C ASN A 397 4.71 6.12 26.54
N GLU A 398 4.38 5.64 25.33
CA GLU A 398 3.05 5.89 24.72
C GLU A 398 1.95 4.93 25.19
N ILE A 399 2.31 3.84 25.89
CA ILE A 399 1.38 2.78 26.33
C ILE A 399 1.42 2.56 27.86
N GLY A 400 2.55 2.87 28.51
CA GLY A 400 2.81 2.61 29.91
C GLY A 400 3.29 1.17 30.16
N ASP A 401 4.02 0.97 31.26
CA ASP A 401 4.69 -0.30 31.61
C ASP A 401 3.80 -1.33 32.34
N GLY A 402 2.49 -1.06 32.49
CA GLY A 402 1.55 -1.93 33.21
C GLY A 402 1.06 -3.14 32.41
N GLU A 403 0.00 -3.80 32.90
CA GLU A 403 -0.76 -4.76 32.08
C GLU A 403 -1.46 -4.04 30.93
N THR A 404 -1.54 -4.68 29.75
CA THR A 404 -2.26 -4.13 28.58
C THR A 404 -3.69 -4.67 28.50
N ASN A 405 -4.53 -3.99 27.71
CA ASN A 405 -5.94 -4.33 27.50
C ASN A 405 -6.33 -4.24 26.02
N LEU A 406 -7.56 -4.66 25.68
CA LEU A 406 -8.05 -4.68 24.30
C LEU A 406 -8.19 -3.28 23.67
N CYS A 407 -8.42 -2.22 24.45
CA CYS A 407 -8.43 -0.83 23.98
C CYS A 407 -7.03 -0.38 23.51
N ILE A 408 -5.99 -0.73 24.27
CA ILE A 408 -4.59 -0.49 23.90
C ILE A 408 -4.22 -1.27 22.64
N LEU A 409 -4.60 -2.55 22.55
CA LEU A 409 -4.37 -3.36 21.34
C LEU A 409 -5.09 -2.76 20.12
N GLY A 410 -6.37 -2.41 20.26
CA GLY A 410 -7.14 -1.71 19.22
C GLY A 410 -6.48 -0.39 18.80
N THR A 411 -5.83 0.33 19.72
CA THR A 411 -5.09 1.57 19.43
C THR A 411 -3.83 1.31 18.59
N VAL A 412 -3.04 0.29 18.91
CA VAL A 412 -1.86 -0.11 18.12
C VAL A 412 -2.28 -0.59 16.73
N VAL A 413 -3.26 -1.49 16.65
CA VAL A 413 -3.78 -2.05 15.39
C VAL A 413 -4.41 -0.96 14.51
N ARG A 414 -5.08 0.04 15.10
CA ARG A 414 -5.59 1.23 14.40
C ARG A 414 -4.46 2.08 13.81
N ARG A 415 -3.37 2.30 14.56
CA ARG A 415 -2.19 3.06 14.10
C ARG A 415 -1.42 2.34 12.99
N MET A 416 -1.45 1.01 12.96
CA MET A 416 -0.95 0.19 11.85
C MET A 416 -1.87 0.20 10.61
N GLY A 417 -3.05 0.85 10.67
CA GLY A 417 -3.99 0.97 9.55
C GLY A 417 -4.98 -0.19 9.38
N HIS A 418 -4.95 -1.20 10.25
CA HIS A 418 -5.86 -2.36 10.18
C HIS A 418 -7.22 -2.05 10.83
N PHE A 419 -7.96 -1.11 10.22
CA PHE A 419 -9.16 -0.50 10.81
C PHE A 419 -10.26 -1.48 11.24
N ASP A 420 -10.58 -2.49 10.44
CA ASP A 420 -11.66 -3.43 10.75
C ASP A 420 -11.27 -4.44 11.84
N LEU A 421 -9.99 -4.82 11.92
CA LEU A 421 -9.48 -5.61 13.03
C LEU A 421 -9.40 -4.78 14.32
N ALA A 422 -9.03 -3.50 14.21
CA ALA A 422 -9.12 -2.56 15.34
C ALA A 422 -10.56 -2.45 15.85
N LYS A 423 -11.57 -2.37 14.97
CA LYS A 423 -12.99 -2.46 15.36
C LYS A 423 -13.30 -3.77 16.12
N LYS A 424 -12.85 -4.96 15.64
CA LYS A 424 -13.07 -6.25 16.35
C LYS A 424 -12.55 -6.17 17.80
N TYR A 425 -11.35 -5.62 18.00
CA TYR A 425 -10.78 -5.45 19.35
C TYR A 425 -11.47 -4.37 20.20
N TYR A 426 -11.86 -3.24 19.61
CA TYR A 426 -12.61 -2.22 20.33
C TYR A 426 -14.00 -2.71 20.76
N TYR A 427 -14.73 -3.46 19.92
CA TYR A 427 -16.01 -4.04 20.31
C TYR A 427 -15.86 -5.10 21.42
N ARG A 428 -14.89 -6.03 21.31
CA ARG A 428 -14.58 -6.94 22.44
C ARG A 428 -14.21 -6.20 23.71
N CYS A 429 -13.49 -5.07 23.60
CA CYS A 429 -13.21 -4.23 24.76
C CYS A 429 -14.49 -3.64 25.37
N LEU A 430 -15.48 -3.20 24.57
CA LEU A 430 -16.76 -2.72 25.09
C LEU A 430 -17.53 -3.83 25.84
N ASP A 431 -17.43 -5.08 25.39
CA ASP A 431 -18.08 -6.23 26.03
C ASP A 431 -17.43 -6.59 27.39
N GLU A 432 -16.15 -6.27 27.59
CA GLU A 432 -15.41 -6.47 28.85
C GLU A 432 -15.50 -5.28 29.83
N LEU A 433 -15.89 -4.09 29.37
CA LEU A 433 -15.88 -2.85 30.17
C LEU A 433 -17.16 -2.65 30.99
N SER A 434 -17.01 -2.12 32.21
CA SER A 434 -18.16 -1.71 33.03
C SER A 434 -18.77 -0.39 32.53
N GLN A 435 -20.05 -0.15 32.83
CA GLN A 435 -20.79 1.04 32.36
C GLN A 435 -20.16 2.39 32.74
N ASN A 436 -19.36 2.43 33.82
CA ASN A 436 -18.71 3.65 34.32
C ASN A 436 -17.18 3.68 34.05
N ASP A 437 -16.65 2.79 33.22
CA ASP A 437 -15.21 2.71 33.01
C ASP A 437 -14.66 3.89 32.18
N PRO A 438 -13.60 4.59 32.62
CA PRO A 438 -13.02 5.72 31.87
C PRO A 438 -12.49 5.35 30.47
N LEU A 439 -12.15 4.07 30.22
CA LEU A 439 -11.76 3.59 28.88
C LEU A 439 -12.93 3.62 27.89
N LEU A 440 -14.18 3.52 28.35
CA LEU A 440 -15.38 3.54 27.51
C LEU A 440 -15.43 4.80 26.61
N LEU A 441 -15.08 5.95 27.17
CA LEU A 441 -14.99 7.22 26.44
C LEU A 441 -13.89 7.23 25.36
N THR A 442 -12.78 6.52 25.63
CA THR A 442 -11.66 6.37 24.68
C THR A 442 -12.06 5.44 23.54
N VAL A 443 -12.61 4.26 23.84
CA VAL A 443 -13.06 3.28 22.84
C VAL A 443 -14.10 3.88 21.88
N TYR A 444 -15.14 4.56 22.38
CA TYR A 444 -16.13 5.21 21.51
C TYR A 444 -15.55 6.38 20.70
N LYS A 445 -14.52 7.07 21.20
CA LYS A 445 -13.80 8.12 20.45
C LYS A 445 -13.00 7.51 19.30
N ASP A 446 -12.28 6.43 19.55
CA ASP A 446 -11.47 5.73 18.54
C ASP A 446 -12.32 5.02 17.49
N LEU A 447 -13.42 4.37 17.88
CA LEU A 447 -14.42 3.82 16.94
C LEU A 447 -15.00 4.91 16.04
N ALA A 448 -15.34 6.09 16.59
CA ALA A 448 -15.80 7.22 15.80
C ALA A 448 -14.70 7.77 14.88
N GLU A 449 -13.43 7.76 15.30
CA GLU A 449 -12.31 8.15 14.43
C GLU A 449 -12.18 7.18 13.24
N ILE A 450 -12.32 5.87 13.47
CA ILE A 450 -12.32 4.85 12.40
C ILE A 450 -13.51 5.04 11.45
N ALA A 451 -14.73 5.21 11.97
CA ALA A 451 -15.92 5.43 11.13
C ALA A 451 -15.74 6.67 10.24
N SER A 452 -15.19 7.76 10.80
CA SER A 452 -14.83 8.97 10.05
C SER A 452 -13.69 8.77 9.03
N GLN A 453 -12.77 7.82 9.25
CA GLN A 453 -11.70 7.47 8.31
C GLN A 453 -12.22 6.60 7.16
N GLN A 454 -13.12 5.65 7.44
CA GLN A 454 -13.80 4.80 6.45
C GLN A 454 -14.97 5.49 5.72
N LYS A 455 -15.30 6.74 6.08
CA LYS A 455 -16.42 7.54 5.51
C LYS A 455 -17.81 6.99 5.86
N ASP A 456 -17.92 6.18 6.91
CA ASP A 456 -19.19 5.74 7.48
C ASP A 456 -19.75 6.84 8.38
N TYR A 457 -20.50 7.76 7.76
CA TYR A 457 -21.04 8.93 8.45
C TYR A 457 -22.23 8.61 9.36
N GLU A 458 -22.97 7.52 9.12
CA GLU A 458 -24.10 7.13 9.98
C GLU A 458 -23.60 6.51 11.27
N GLU A 459 -22.67 5.55 11.20
CA GLU A 459 -22.06 4.98 12.40
C GLU A 459 -21.21 6.03 13.14
N TYR A 460 -20.53 6.94 12.43
CA TYR A 460 -19.86 8.09 13.06
C TYR A 460 -20.83 8.95 13.88
N LEU A 461 -22.00 9.33 13.33
CA LEU A 461 -23.00 10.12 14.04
C LEU A 461 -23.62 9.35 15.21
N ARG A 462 -23.87 8.05 15.05
CA ARG A 462 -24.36 7.15 16.11
C ARG A 462 -23.38 7.08 17.28
N LEU A 463 -22.11 6.78 17.02
CA LEU A 463 -21.04 6.71 18.02
C LEU A 463 -20.80 8.07 18.68
N ARG A 464 -20.91 9.18 17.93
CA ARG A 464 -20.86 10.55 18.50
C ARG A 464 -22.03 10.84 19.44
N HIS A 465 -23.25 10.42 19.13
CA HIS A 465 -24.38 10.58 20.05
C HIS A 465 -24.21 9.74 21.33
N ILE A 466 -23.69 8.52 21.23
CA ILE A 466 -23.36 7.67 22.40
C ILE A 466 -22.29 8.36 23.27
N LEU A 467 -21.22 8.87 22.64
CA LEU A 467 -20.14 9.58 23.32
C LEU A 467 -20.58 10.92 23.95
N VAL A 468 -21.66 11.55 23.47
CA VAL A 468 -22.28 12.71 24.16
C VAL A 468 -23.06 12.25 25.40
N LYS A 469 -23.91 11.23 25.28
CA LYS A 469 -24.68 10.69 26.43
C LYS A 469 -23.79 10.24 27.58
N ILE A 470 -22.75 9.47 27.29
CA ILE A 470 -21.79 8.99 28.30
C ILE A 470 -21.12 10.16 29.04
N LYS A 471 -20.82 11.27 28.33
CA LYS A 471 -20.31 12.48 28.97
C LYS A 471 -21.35 13.18 29.84
N GLU A 472 -22.60 13.25 29.38
CA GLU A 472 -23.70 13.84 30.16
C GLU A 472 -23.98 13.01 31.42
N GLU A 473 -23.93 11.67 31.34
CA GLU A 473 -24.12 10.74 32.47
C GLU A 473 -22.96 10.78 33.47
N ILE A 474 -21.70 10.78 33.01
CA ILE A 474 -20.53 10.98 33.89
C ILE A 474 -20.58 12.36 34.55
N GLN A 475 -20.90 13.41 33.79
CA GLN A 475 -20.97 14.77 34.32
C GLN A 475 -22.15 14.96 35.29
N LEU A 476 -23.23 14.17 35.17
CA LEU A 476 -24.29 14.11 36.19
C LEU A 476 -23.78 13.45 37.48
N ASN A 477 -23.06 12.32 37.39
CA ASN A 477 -22.46 11.66 38.56
C ASN A 477 -21.46 12.57 39.29
N ASP A 478 -20.61 13.31 38.57
CA ASP A 478 -19.70 14.29 39.17
C ASP A 478 -20.45 15.39 39.95
N ASN A 479 -21.61 15.84 39.43
CA ASN A 479 -22.47 16.82 40.12
C ASN A 479 -23.20 16.21 41.34
N GLU A 480 -23.56 14.92 41.32
CA GLU A 480 -24.08 14.23 42.50
C GLU A 480 -23.00 14.01 43.57
N ILE A 481 -21.76 13.73 43.18
CA ILE A 481 -20.61 13.65 44.09
C ILE A 481 -20.31 15.02 44.70
N GLU A 482 -20.18 16.09 43.89
CA GLU A 482 -20.01 17.47 44.41
C GLU A 482 -21.16 17.86 45.34
N THR A 483 -22.42 17.56 45.00
CA THR A 483 -23.55 17.88 45.91
C THR A 483 -23.59 16.99 47.16
N SER A 484 -22.98 15.81 47.16
CA SER A 484 -22.79 15.00 48.38
C SER A 484 -21.75 15.59 49.34
N GLU A 485 -20.69 16.23 48.82
CA GLU A 485 -19.65 16.89 49.62
C GLU A 485 -20.03 18.32 50.03
N ILE A 486 -20.68 19.09 49.15
CA ILE A 486 -21.18 20.44 49.45
C ILE A 486 -22.23 20.41 50.57
N ASN A 487 -23.01 19.33 50.70
CA ASN A 487 -23.93 19.13 51.83
C ASN A 487 -23.23 18.83 53.17
N LYS A 488 -21.89 18.79 53.24
CA LYS A 488 -21.11 18.69 54.48
C LYS A 488 -20.31 19.96 54.84
N LEU A 489 -20.33 20.99 53.99
CA LEU A 489 -19.59 22.25 54.20
C LEU A 489 -20.49 23.48 54.07
N THR A 490 -21.39 23.64 55.04
CA THR A 490 -21.99 24.94 55.35
C THR A 490 -20.98 25.90 55.99
N ASP A 491 -21.25 27.21 55.90
CA ASP A 491 -20.56 28.31 56.58
C ASP A 491 -19.10 28.60 56.17
N ASN A 492 -18.91 29.01 54.91
CA ASN A 492 -18.34 30.32 54.47
C ASN A 492 -18.12 30.24 52.93
N ASP A 493 -18.48 31.19 52.07
CA ASP A 493 -18.18 32.62 52.15
C ASP A 493 -19.04 33.44 51.14
N THR A 494 -19.32 34.72 51.40
CA THR A 494 -20.38 35.49 50.70
C THR A 494 -19.86 36.40 49.56
N ILE A 495 -18.63 36.20 49.07
CA ILE A 495 -17.92 37.22 48.24
C ILE A 495 -17.56 36.74 46.80
N GLN A 496 -18.30 35.79 46.22
CA GLN A 496 -18.20 35.46 44.76
C GLN A 496 -19.48 35.70 43.94
N LYS A 497 -20.67 35.77 44.56
CA LYS A 497 -21.99 35.85 43.86
C LYS A 497 -22.30 37.20 43.15
N ARG A 498 -21.29 38.02 42.82
CA ARG A 498 -21.44 39.29 42.07
C ARG A 498 -20.82 39.33 40.67
N LYS A 499 -19.93 38.40 40.27
CA LYS A 499 -19.36 38.40 38.89
C LYS A 499 -20.17 37.58 37.87
N SER A 500 -20.84 36.50 38.29
CA SER A 500 -21.62 35.63 37.37
C SER A 500 -22.89 36.25 36.78
N LYS A 501 -23.47 37.29 37.41
CA LYS A 501 -24.75 37.89 36.97
C LYS A 501 -24.71 38.69 35.67
N ASN A 502 -23.53 39.09 35.19
CA ASN A 502 -23.43 39.84 33.93
C ASN A 502 -23.41 38.92 32.68
N TYR A 503 -22.79 37.74 32.76
CA TYR A 503 -22.69 36.82 31.63
C TYR A 503 -24.05 36.27 31.17
N ILE A 504 -24.92 35.98 32.14
CA ILE A 504 -26.29 35.49 31.90
C ILE A 504 -27.20 36.56 31.27
N ARG A 505 -26.86 37.86 31.39
CA ARG A 505 -27.71 38.96 30.89
C ARG A 505 -27.56 39.20 29.39
N CYS A 506 -26.37 39.00 28.82
CA CYS A 506 -26.16 39.12 27.36
C CYS A 506 -26.89 38.01 26.58
N ASN A 507 -26.83 36.76 27.05
CA ASN A 507 -27.39 35.60 26.32
C ASN A 507 -28.93 35.62 26.17
N ARG A 508 -29.65 36.43 26.97
CA ARG A 508 -31.10 36.64 26.77
C ARG A 508 -31.42 37.61 25.63
N HIS A 509 -30.61 38.63 25.38
CA HIS A 509 -30.86 39.58 24.28
C HIS A 509 -30.61 38.96 22.91
N LEU A 510 -29.57 38.13 22.78
CA LEU A 510 -29.24 37.47 21.50
C LEU A 510 -30.35 36.52 21.03
N LYS A 511 -30.97 35.77 21.95
CA LYS A 511 -32.13 34.92 21.62
C LYS A 511 -33.36 35.71 21.19
N LEU A 512 -33.67 36.85 21.82
CA LEU A 512 -34.83 37.68 21.39
C LEU A 512 -34.66 38.23 19.97
N LEU A 513 -33.44 38.68 19.61
CA LEU A 513 -33.14 39.18 18.26
C LEU A 513 -33.38 38.11 17.19
N ILE A 514 -32.87 36.88 17.40
CA ILE A 514 -33.03 35.77 16.45
C ILE A 514 -34.51 35.43 16.23
N TYR A 515 -35.32 35.34 17.29
CA TYR A 515 -36.77 35.10 17.16
C TYR A 515 -37.50 36.24 16.44
N SER A 516 -37.09 37.50 16.64
CA SER A 516 -37.71 38.64 15.94
C SER A 516 -37.47 38.62 14.42
N CYS A 517 -36.26 38.27 13.98
CA CYS A 517 -35.94 38.18 12.55
C CYS A 517 -36.69 37.02 11.85
N ILE A 518 -36.84 35.88 12.52
CA ILE A 518 -37.60 34.74 11.99
C ILE A 518 -39.08 35.08 11.84
N LEU A 519 -39.67 35.79 12.81
CA LEU A 519 -41.08 36.19 12.74
C LEU A 519 -41.36 37.18 11.60
N ILE A 520 -40.43 38.09 11.30
CA ILE A 520 -40.55 39.05 10.19
C ILE A 520 -40.48 38.35 8.82
N LEU A 521 -39.65 37.31 8.67
CA LEU A 521 -39.55 36.53 7.43
C LEU A 521 -40.78 35.65 7.16
N MET A 522 -41.50 35.22 8.22
CA MET A 522 -42.66 34.31 8.11
C MET A 522 -43.99 35.00 7.72
N ILE A 523 -44.04 36.33 7.66
CA ILE A 523 -45.27 37.10 7.36
C ILE A 523 -45.27 37.65 5.91
N GLY A 524 -44.17 37.52 5.17
CA GLY A 524 -43.95 38.21 3.89
C GLY A 524 -44.63 37.62 2.64
N THR A 525 -45.26 36.45 2.69
CA THR A 525 -45.62 35.68 1.47
C THR A 525 -47.09 35.24 1.37
N GLY A 526 -47.89 36.08 0.68
CA GLY A 526 -49.16 35.66 0.05
C GLY A 526 -50.45 36.08 0.78
N ILE A 527 -51.61 36.23 0.13
CA ILE A 527 -52.01 36.27 -1.30
C ILE A 527 -53.25 37.20 -1.38
N PHE A 528 -53.43 38.02 -2.44
CA PHE A 528 -54.68 38.08 -3.23
C PHE A 528 -54.60 39.02 -4.45
N THR A 529 -55.46 38.78 -5.43
CA THR A 529 -55.52 39.45 -6.75
C THR A 529 -56.83 40.22 -6.93
N LEU A 530 -56.84 41.29 -7.75
CA LEU A 530 -57.81 41.48 -8.84
C LEU A 530 -57.45 42.64 -9.80
N ARG A 531 -58.15 42.70 -10.95
CA ARG A 531 -58.07 43.75 -11.98
C ARG A 531 -59.23 44.75 -11.86
N TYR A 532 -59.05 46.02 -12.26
CA TYR A 532 -59.86 46.61 -13.36
C TYR A 532 -59.24 47.88 -13.98
N ILE A 533 -59.97 48.54 -14.89
CA ILE A 533 -59.52 49.50 -15.93
C ILE A 533 -60.44 50.75 -15.92
N ILE A 534 -59.99 51.95 -16.40
CA ILE A 534 -60.71 52.89 -17.35
C ILE A 534 -60.21 54.38 -17.34
N THR A 535 -59.51 54.80 -18.41
CA THR A 535 -59.42 56.18 -19.04
C THR A 535 -58.90 57.40 -18.20
N LYS A 536 -58.46 58.57 -18.72
CA LYS A 536 -58.58 59.30 -20.03
C LYS A 536 -57.26 60.00 -20.49
N LYS A 537 -57.31 60.59 -21.70
CA LYS A 537 -56.35 61.50 -22.41
C LYS A 537 -56.93 62.96 -22.44
N PRO A 538 -56.30 64.01 -23.05
CA PRO A 538 -54.89 64.44 -23.27
C PRO A 538 -54.75 65.95 -22.84
N PRO A 539 -54.07 66.95 -23.49
CA PRO A 539 -53.00 67.03 -24.53
C PRO A 539 -51.86 68.08 -24.27
N ILE A 540 -51.05 68.37 -25.33
CA ILE A 540 -50.28 69.61 -25.67
C ILE A 540 -48.73 69.55 -25.62
N SER A 541 -48.12 70.07 -26.70
CA SER A 541 -46.71 70.50 -26.92
C SER A 541 -46.75 71.78 -27.81
N PRO A 542 -45.64 72.51 -28.14
CA PRO A 542 -44.68 72.09 -29.19
C PRO A 542 -43.26 72.77 -29.19
N LYS A 543 -42.54 72.64 -30.34
CA LYS A 543 -41.27 73.26 -30.82
C LYS A 543 -40.00 72.44 -30.52
N GLU A 544 -39.30 71.86 -31.51
CA GLU A 544 -38.53 72.42 -32.67
C GLU A 544 -37.17 73.03 -32.26
N GLN A 545 -36.05 72.87 -33.01
CA GLN A 545 -35.94 72.76 -34.48
C GLN A 545 -34.62 72.11 -34.97
N LYS A 546 -34.66 71.27 -36.03
CA LYS A 546 -33.67 71.03 -37.15
C LYS A 546 -32.16 70.72 -36.85
N SER A 547 -31.36 70.03 -37.67
CA SER A 547 -31.54 69.41 -39.03
C SER A 547 -30.36 68.49 -39.46
N THR A 548 -30.66 67.28 -40.00
CA THR A 548 -30.10 66.59 -41.23
C THR A 548 -28.56 66.50 -41.50
N ILE A 549 -27.95 65.52 -42.23
CA ILE A 549 -28.41 64.42 -43.14
C ILE A 549 -27.28 63.36 -43.39
N THR A 550 -27.62 62.16 -43.91
CA THR A 550 -26.88 61.03 -44.59
C THR A 550 -25.33 61.03 -44.83
N SER A 551 -24.63 59.93 -45.19
CA SER A 551 -24.77 58.45 -45.08
C SER A 551 -23.54 57.73 -45.72
N THR A 552 -23.41 56.40 -45.52
CA THR A 552 -22.79 55.39 -46.43
C THR A 552 -21.30 55.40 -46.86
N LYS A 553 -20.68 54.21 -46.72
CA LYS A 553 -19.73 53.53 -47.63
C LYS A 553 -18.24 53.96 -47.77
N SER A 554 -17.39 53.21 -47.05
CA SER A 554 -16.29 52.36 -47.57
C SER A 554 -15.07 52.89 -48.35
N SER A 555 -13.89 52.44 -47.87
CA SER A 555 -12.76 51.83 -48.62
C SER A 555 -11.43 52.59 -48.81
N SER A 556 -10.36 51.77 -48.94
CA SER A 556 -9.00 52.05 -49.46
C SER A 556 -7.94 52.77 -48.60
N ARG A 557 -6.73 52.18 -48.62
CA ARG A 557 -5.41 52.73 -48.19
C ARG A 557 -4.80 53.53 -49.37
N PRO A 558 -3.94 54.56 -49.14
CA PRO A 558 -2.48 54.31 -49.14
C PRO A 558 -1.61 55.17 -48.18
N PRO A 559 -0.30 54.84 -47.99
CA PRO A 559 0.73 55.63 -47.26
C PRO A 559 1.53 56.56 -48.26
N PRO A 560 2.76 57.14 -48.01
CA PRO A 560 3.72 57.05 -46.87
C PRO A 560 4.52 58.36 -46.48
N ARG A 561 5.62 58.19 -45.70
CA ARG A 561 6.89 59.00 -45.55
C ARG A 561 7.14 60.03 -44.40
N MET A 562 7.96 59.59 -43.44
CA MET A 562 9.25 60.16 -42.91
C MET A 562 9.56 61.67 -42.76
N ARG A 563 10.09 62.05 -41.56
CA ARG A 563 11.29 62.90 -41.26
C ARG A 563 11.59 62.83 -39.73
N THR A 564 12.76 62.44 -39.20
CA THR A 564 14.06 63.14 -38.94
C THR A 564 14.00 64.39 -38.03
N ALA A 565 14.88 64.69 -37.06
CA ALA A 565 16.03 63.98 -36.42
C ALA A 565 16.64 64.80 -35.21
N LYS A 566 17.74 64.32 -34.60
CA LYS A 566 18.62 64.89 -33.51
C LYS A 566 18.12 64.71 -32.05
N ARG A 567 18.89 64.36 -30.99
CA ARG A 567 20.32 63.99 -30.68
C ARG A 567 21.20 65.03 -29.93
N THR A 568 21.48 64.74 -28.64
CA THR A 568 22.72 64.99 -27.83
C THR A 568 22.62 64.09 -26.58
N THR A 569 23.53 63.22 -26.09
CA THR A 569 25.01 63.06 -26.00
C THR A 569 25.70 63.66 -24.76
N THR A 570 26.12 62.77 -23.84
CA THR A 570 27.32 62.87 -22.99
C THR A 570 28.00 61.47 -22.95
N THR A 571 29.27 61.35 -22.56
CA THR A 571 30.15 60.20 -22.93
C THR A 571 31.20 59.89 -21.84
N ILE A 572 32.04 58.85 -22.07
CA ILE A 572 33.23 58.34 -21.31
C ILE A 572 32.89 57.09 -20.48
N ALA A 573 33.53 55.91 -20.57
CA ALA A 573 34.41 55.22 -21.56
C ALA A 573 34.39 53.69 -21.22
N ALA A 574 35.12 52.70 -21.77
CA ALA A 574 36.16 52.56 -22.82
C ALA A 574 36.11 51.09 -23.37
N SER A 575 36.33 50.80 -24.67
CA SER A 575 37.59 50.33 -25.34
C SER A 575 38.22 49.01 -24.83
N THR A 576 38.62 47.99 -25.63
CA THR A 576 38.58 47.77 -27.11
C THR A 576 38.92 46.30 -27.48
N SER A 577 38.53 45.84 -28.68
CA SER A 577 39.04 44.63 -29.39
C SER A 577 40.15 45.03 -30.43
N PRO A 578 40.75 44.19 -31.34
CA PRO A 578 40.26 42.98 -32.04
C PRO A 578 41.33 41.86 -32.34
N LEU A 579 41.16 41.09 -33.43
CA LEU A 579 41.90 39.89 -33.86
C LEU A 579 43.26 40.15 -34.56
N LEU A 580 44.12 39.12 -34.64
CA LEU A 580 44.95 38.78 -35.81
C LEU A 580 45.38 37.29 -35.84
N LEU A 581 46.11 36.84 -36.87
CA LEU A 581 46.35 35.42 -37.23
C LEU A 581 47.85 35.04 -37.35
N LEU A 582 48.13 33.73 -37.45
CA LEU A 582 49.36 33.06 -37.96
C LEU A 582 50.68 33.11 -37.14
N SER A 583 51.14 31.95 -36.65
CA SER A 583 52.30 31.18 -37.21
C SER A 583 53.12 30.38 -36.17
N THR A 584 53.47 29.11 -36.50
CA THR A 584 54.61 28.29 -35.97
C THR A 584 54.77 28.03 -34.45
N ALA A 585 55.64 27.13 -33.95
CA ALA A 585 55.92 25.72 -34.28
C ALA A 585 56.87 25.07 -33.23
N THR A 586 56.67 23.78 -32.91
CA THR A 586 57.69 22.81 -32.37
C THR A 586 58.36 23.04 -30.99
N THR A 587 59.05 21.97 -30.50
CA THR A 587 59.80 21.81 -29.22
C THR A 587 58.96 21.86 -27.93
N THR A 588 58.90 20.88 -27.00
CA THR A 588 59.74 19.74 -26.54
C THR A 588 61.06 20.07 -25.82
N ILE A 589 61.47 19.16 -24.90
CA ILE A 589 62.43 19.23 -23.75
C ILE A 589 61.63 19.28 -22.42
N ALA A 590 61.53 18.24 -21.57
CA ALA A 590 62.15 16.92 -21.42
C ALA A 590 63.58 16.84 -20.81
N THR A 591 63.66 16.47 -19.52
CA THR A 591 64.83 15.89 -18.78
C THR A 591 64.37 15.43 -17.39
N SER A 592 64.92 14.43 -16.69
CA SER A 592 65.70 13.21 -17.04
C SER A 592 66.17 12.51 -15.75
N THR A 593 66.18 11.16 -15.68
CA THR A 593 67.34 10.31 -15.29
C THR A 593 66.97 8.82 -15.07
N SER A 594 67.11 8.06 -16.15
CA SER A 594 67.72 6.72 -16.38
C SER A 594 68.04 5.68 -15.26
N PRO A 595 68.27 4.38 -15.63
CA PRO A 595 68.29 3.23 -14.71
C PRO A 595 69.58 2.36 -14.74
N LEU A 596 69.57 1.23 -13.99
CA LEU A 596 70.47 0.05 -14.02
C LEU A 596 69.71 -1.18 -13.48
N LEU A 597 70.07 -2.46 -13.68
CA LEU A 597 70.63 -3.22 -14.83
C LEU A 597 70.47 -4.75 -14.52
N LEU A 598 70.32 -5.61 -15.53
CA LEU A 598 70.40 -7.10 -15.40
C LEU A 598 71.87 -7.56 -15.10
N PRO A 599 72.19 -8.82 -14.65
CA PRO A 599 71.79 -10.10 -15.32
C PRO A 599 71.80 -11.45 -14.52
N THR A 600 71.30 -12.55 -15.15
CA THR A 600 71.73 -14.00 -15.07
C THR A 600 71.77 -14.77 -13.71
N ALA A 601 71.72 -16.11 -13.61
CA ALA A 601 71.23 -17.23 -14.45
C ALA A 601 71.31 -18.61 -13.71
N THR A 602 70.67 -19.65 -14.29
CA THR A 602 71.04 -21.11 -14.25
C THR A 602 70.88 -22.01 -13.00
N THR A 603 70.72 -23.32 -13.31
CA THR A 603 71.07 -24.57 -12.55
C THR A 603 70.29 -25.06 -11.31
N THR A 604 69.37 -26.01 -11.57
CA THR A 604 69.34 -27.42 -11.06
C THR A 604 70.00 -27.85 -9.73
N THR A 605 69.22 -28.45 -8.82
CA THR A 605 69.37 -29.77 -8.10
C THR A 605 68.10 -29.96 -7.24
N THR A 606 67.38 -31.10 -7.08
CA THR A 606 67.64 -32.55 -6.89
C THR A 606 68.03 -33.01 -5.47
N THR A 607 67.04 -33.28 -4.61
CA THR A 607 67.03 -34.25 -3.48
C THR A 607 65.57 -34.61 -3.15
N THR A 608 65.03 -35.81 -3.39
CA THR A 608 65.22 -37.14 -2.74
C THR A 608 64.62 -37.29 -1.32
N THR A 609 63.42 -37.90 -1.24
CA THR A 609 63.03 -39.12 -0.46
C THR A 609 63.51 -39.33 1.00
N PRO A 610 62.76 -40.04 1.90
CA PRO A 610 61.85 -41.16 1.58
C PRO A 610 60.53 -41.33 2.41
N LEU A 611 59.81 -42.39 2.05
CA LEU A 611 58.80 -43.17 2.81
C LEU A 611 59.35 -43.74 4.15
N PRO A 612 58.54 -44.25 5.13
CA PRO A 612 57.48 -45.27 4.97
C PRO A 612 56.12 -44.91 5.63
N ALA A 613 54.94 -45.47 5.29
CA ALA A 613 54.51 -46.82 4.89
C ALA A 613 54.34 -47.84 6.05
N ALA A 614 53.08 -48.14 6.39
CA ALA A 614 52.69 -49.28 7.24
C ALA A 614 51.28 -49.76 6.86
N THR A 615 51.19 -50.92 6.21
CA THR A 615 49.92 -51.57 5.84
C THR A 615 49.68 -52.76 6.76
N ILE A 616 48.52 -52.85 7.43
CA ILE A 616 48.11 -54.07 8.15
C ILE A 616 46.67 -54.41 7.79
N THR A 617 46.50 -55.55 7.14
CA THR A 617 45.22 -56.25 6.96
C THR A 617 45.09 -57.37 7.99
N THR A 618 44.00 -57.42 8.75
CA THR A 618 43.57 -58.65 9.45
C THR A 618 42.06 -58.78 9.46
N THR A 619 41.57 -59.95 9.03
CA THR A 619 40.17 -60.39 9.05
C THR A 619 39.82 -61.12 10.34
N THR A 620 38.69 -60.78 10.97
CA THR A 620 37.85 -61.61 11.88
C THR A 620 36.74 -60.70 12.46
N SER A 621 35.55 -61.13 12.87
CA SER A 621 34.67 -62.28 12.59
C SER A 621 33.35 -62.02 13.34
N LEU A 622 32.23 -62.68 12.99
CA LEU A 622 31.00 -62.61 13.81
C LEU A 622 31.23 -63.14 15.24
N PRO A 623 30.38 -62.72 16.19
CA PRO A 623 29.41 -63.70 16.72
C PRO A 623 27.95 -63.23 16.58
N THR A 624 27.03 -64.21 16.62
CA THR A 624 25.58 -64.03 16.45
C THR A 624 24.83 -63.87 17.77
N ALA A 625 23.79 -63.02 17.73
CA ALA A 625 22.49 -63.17 18.40
C ALA A 625 22.40 -63.34 19.93
N THR A 626 21.45 -62.62 20.53
CA THR A 626 20.67 -63.14 21.66
C THR A 626 19.21 -62.69 21.51
N THR A 627 18.29 -63.64 21.66
CA THR A 627 16.83 -63.47 21.54
C THR A 627 16.20 -62.94 22.85
N ILE A 628 14.85 -62.87 22.91
CA ILE A 628 13.93 -62.59 24.07
C ILE A 628 13.27 -61.20 23.96
N THR A 629 11.93 -61.04 23.99
CA THR A 629 10.80 -61.99 23.84
C THR A 629 9.55 -61.24 23.36
N THR A 630 8.72 -61.88 22.53
CA THR A 630 7.31 -61.50 22.33
C THR A 630 6.42 -62.31 23.29
N ILE A 631 5.57 -61.63 24.06
CA ILE A 631 4.55 -62.23 24.96
C ILE A 631 3.23 -61.46 24.77
N PRO A 632 2.04 -62.11 24.84
CA PRO A 632 1.00 -61.82 23.85
C PRO A 632 -0.26 -61.11 24.37
N LEU A 633 -1.11 -60.75 23.40
CA LEU A 633 -2.51 -60.34 23.56
C LEU A 633 -3.34 -61.41 24.32
N PRO A 634 -4.16 -61.04 25.32
CA PRO A 634 -5.16 -61.92 25.92
C PRO A 634 -6.44 -62.00 25.06
N THR A 635 -6.94 -63.20 24.79
CA THR A 635 -8.21 -63.41 24.08
C THR A 635 -9.38 -63.70 25.03
N ALA A 636 -10.57 -63.27 24.58
CA ALA A 636 -11.90 -63.74 24.98
C ALA A 636 -12.39 -63.55 26.42
N THR A 637 -13.58 -62.94 26.53
CA THR A 637 -14.76 -63.74 26.86
C THR A 637 -16.03 -63.15 26.25
N THR A 638 -16.96 -64.02 25.85
CA THR A 638 -18.21 -63.66 25.16
C THR A 638 -19.41 -63.72 26.10
N THR A 639 -20.36 -62.79 25.95
CA THR A 639 -21.77 -63.03 26.28
C THR A 639 -22.69 -62.50 25.19
N THR A 640 -23.38 -63.43 24.53
CA THR A 640 -24.63 -63.21 23.77
C THR A 640 -25.79 -62.90 24.73
N THR A 641 -26.99 -62.44 24.35
CA THR A 641 -27.68 -62.24 23.05
C THR A 641 -28.25 -60.80 22.98
N THR A 642 -29.09 -60.28 22.08
CA THR A 642 -29.90 -60.69 20.89
C THR A 642 -30.10 -59.38 20.06
N THR A 643 -30.63 -59.26 18.82
CA THR A 643 -31.51 -60.08 17.96
C THR A 643 -31.23 -59.77 16.47
N THR A 644 -31.98 -60.40 15.57
CA THR A 644 -32.03 -60.18 14.10
C THR A 644 -33.53 -60.10 13.67
N PRO A 645 -33.97 -60.13 12.38
CA PRO A 645 -33.29 -59.89 11.08
C PRO A 645 -34.07 -59.03 10.02
N LEU A 646 -33.34 -58.33 9.13
CA LEU A 646 -33.66 -58.08 7.69
C LEU A 646 -34.99 -57.34 7.29
N PRO A 647 -35.30 -57.08 5.99
CA PRO A 647 -34.57 -57.36 4.73
C PRO A 647 -34.26 -56.16 3.79
N ILE A 648 -33.56 -56.50 2.70
CA ILE A 648 -33.09 -55.69 1.56
C ILE A 648 -34.17 -55.59 0.45
N ALA A 649 -34.27 -54.47 -0.29
CA ALA A 649 -34.40 -54.45 -1.77
C ALA A 649 -34.63 -53.05 -2.43
N THR A 650 -34.01 -52.89 -3.60
CA THR A 650 -34.27 -52.06 -4.81
C THR A 650 -35.74 -51.61 -5.07
N THR A 651 -36.08 -50.56 -5.86
CA THR A 651 -35.84 -50.41 -7.32
C THR A 651 -36.19 -49.02 -7.94
N THR A 652 -35.54 -48.68 -9.07
CA THR A 652 -36.03 -47.96 -10.30
C THR A 652 -36.71 -46.57 -10.26
N ALA A 653 -36.57 -45.83 -11.38
CA ALA A 653 -37.18 -44.52 -11.65
C ALA A 653 -38.32 -44.54 -12.69
N THR A 654 -39.13 -43.48 -12.77
CA THR A 654 -40.16 -43.26 -13.82
C THR A 654 -40.39 -41.78 -14.15
N LYS A 655 -40.73 -41.48 -15.41
CA LYS A 655 -41.18 -40.16 -15.92
C LYS A 655 -42.69 -40.18 -16.20
N ILE A 656 -43.37 -39.02 -16.22
CA ILE A 656 -44.62 -38.81 -16.98
C ILE A 656 -44.85 -37.31 -17.30
N LYS A 657 -45.65 -37.01 -18.35
CA LYS A 657 -45.93 -35.66 -18.92
C LYS A 657 -47.38 -35.20 -18.64
N ILE A 658 -47.58 -33.90 -18.39
CA ILE A 658 -48.84 -33.11 -18.54
C ILE A 658 -48.43 -31.64 -18.82
N LYS A 659 -49.14 -30.74 -19.52
CA LYS A 659 -49.89 -30.73 -20.81
C LYS A 659 -50.07 -29.23 -21.24
N THR A 660 -50.46 -28.90 -22.48
CA THR A 660 -50.61 -27.51 -22.99
C THR A 660 -51.94 -27.22 -23.71
N THR A 661 -52.18 -25.92 -24.02
CA THR A 661 -53.23 -25.31 -24.90
C THR A 661 -54.66 -25.13 -24.33
N PRO A 662 -55.52 -24.22 -24.87
CA PRO A 662 -55.33 -23.21 -25.95
C PRO A 662 -55.80 -21.75 -25.61
N LEU A 663 -55.69 -20.84 -26.61
CA LEU A 663 -56.18 -19.44 -26.65
C LEU A 663 -57.72 -19.35 -26.96
N PRO A 664 -58.40 -18.17 -26.96
CA PRO A 664 -58.57 -17.39 -28.22
C PRO A 664 -58.68 -15.82 -27.99
N PRO A 665 -59.32 -14.93 -28.80
CA PRO A 665 -58.73 -13.62 -29.20
C PRO A 665 -59.51 -12.39 -28.62
N THR A 666 -59.33 -11.10 -28.97
CA THR A 666 -59.37 -10.47 -30.31
C THR A 666 -59.15 -8.93 -30.26
N LYS A 667 -58.91 -8.32 -31.44
CA LYS A 667 -59.08 -6.90 -31.84
C LYS A 667 -58.07 -5.85 -31.38
N THR A 668 -57.22 -5.44 -32.33
CA THR A 668 -56.59 -4.12 -32.46
C THR A 668 -57.45 -3.17 -33.28
N THR A 669 -57.56 -1.91 -32.83
CA THR A 669 -57.76 -0.71 -33.66
C THR A 669 -57.23 0.53 -32.92
N GLU A 670 -56.84 1.56 -33.66
CA GLU A 670 -56.02 2.69 -33.17
C GLU A 670 -56.85 3.87 -32.65
N ILE A 671 -56.37 4.55 -31.61
CA ILE A 671 -56.51 6.02 -31.44
C ILE A 671 -55.17 6.60 -30.93
N THR A 672 -54.84 7.78 -31.43
CA THR A 672 -53.57 8.54 -31.36
C THR A 672 -53.12 9.04 -29.98
N THR A 673 -51.79 8.95 -29.73
CA THR A 673 -50.83 9.94 -29.12
C THR A 673 -51.29 11.04 -28.14
N PRO A 674 -50.42 11.49 -27.19
CA PRO A 674 -48.94 11.48 -27.24
C PRO A 674 -48.21 10.86 -26.04
N ALA A 675 -46.92 10.56 -26.24
CA ALA A 675 -46.07 9.91 -25.24
C ALA A 675 -45.28 10.92 -24.39
N THR A 676 -45.41 10.84 -23.08
CA THR A 676 -44.39 11.31 -22.14
C THR A 676 -43.28 10.26 -22.06
N LYS A 677 -42.09 10.56 -22.60
CA LYS A 677 -40.89 9.74 -22.37
C LYS A 677 -40.45 9.89 -20.90
N THR A 678 -40.93 9.01 -20.03
CA THR A 678 -40.31 8.79 -18.73
C THR A 678 -38.98 8.07 -18.96
N THR A 679 -37.89 8.83 -19.13
CA THR A 679 -36.55 8.24 -19.18
C THR A 679 -36.26 7.54 -17.87
N ALA A 680 -36.05 6.22 -17.92
CA ALA A 680 -35.56 5.49 -16.77
C ALA A 680 -34.25 6.12 -16.30
N LYS A 681 -34.12 6.39 -14.99
CA LYS A 681 -32.81 6.66 -14.41
C LYS A 681 -32.03 5.36 -14.46
N THR A 682 -31.14 5.22 -15.44
CA THR A 682 -30.08 4.23 -15.38
C THR A 682 -29.28 4.46 -14.10
N THR A 683 -29.24 3.48 -13.20
CA THR A 683 -28.36 3.54 -12.03
C THR A 683 -26.93 3.35 -12.51
N THR A 684 -26.26 4.44 -12.85
CA THR A 684 -24.85 4.42 -13.22
C THR A 684 -24.05 3.85 -12.06
N MET A 685 -23.41 2.69 -12.27
CA MET A 685 -22.38 2.18 -11.37
C MET A 685 -21.33 3.28 -11.20
N LEU A 686 -21.02 3.66 -9.96
CA LEU A 686 -20.01 4.70 -9.73
C LEU A 686 -18.67 4.19 -10.25
N THR A 687 -18.09 4.87 -11.23
CA THR A 687 -16.76 4.52 -11.73
C THR A 687 -15.73 4.82 -10.63
N ALA A 688 -14.72 3.96 -10.50
CA ALA A 688 -13.65 4.20 -9.53
C ALA A 688 -12.77 5.38 -10.00
N LEU A 689 -12.21 6.14 -9.04
CA LEU A 689 -11.24 7.21 -9.30
C LEU A 689 -10.01 6.65 -10.02
N SER A 690 -9.55 7.31 -11.09
CA SER A 690 -8.41 6.84 -11.90
C SER A 690 -7.04 7.36 -11.44
N PHE A 691 -7.02 8.20 -10.41
CA PHE A 691 -5.84 8.86 -9.86
C PHE A 691 -5.82 8.74 -8.33
N ASN A 692 -4.64 8.85 -7.72
CA ASN A 692 -4.53 8.88 -6.26
C ASN A 692 -5.03 10.20 -5.69
N GLN A 693 -5.98 10.11 -4.75
CA GLN A 693 -6.45 11.22 -3.93
C GLN A 693 -6.25 10.84 -2.45
N PRO A 694 -5.01 10.87 -1.93
CA PRO A 694 -4.71 10.54 -0.54
C PRO A 694 -5.45 11.48 0.43
N LYS A 695 -5.71 11.02 1.65
CA LYS A 695 -6.26 11.87 2.72
C LYS A 695 -5.14 12.29 3.66
N PHE A 696 -4.81 13.57 3.68
CA PHE A 696 -3.81 14.11 4.60
C PHE A 696 -4.43 14.60 5.92
N CYS A 697 -3.61 14.63 6.95
CA CYS A 697 -3.91 15.30 8.21
C CYS A 697 -3.92 16.84 8.05
N PRO A 698 -4.24 17.62 9.10
CA PRO A 698 -4.28 19.08 8.99
C PRO A 698 -2.95 19.73 8.59
N ILE A 699 -1.81 19.18 9.03
CA ILE A 699 -0.45 19.71 8.78
C ILE A 699 0.46 18.59 8.25
N PRO A 700 0.30 18.15 6.99
CA PRO A 700 1.16 17.15 6.38
C PRO A 700 2.50 17.78 5.95
N ASP A 701 3.57 17.00 5.99
CA ASP A 701 4.91 17.44 5.60
C ASP A 701 5.60 16.32 4.82
N TRP A 702 6.57 16.68 3.99
CA TRP A 702 7.33 15.75 3.15
C TRP A 702 8.82 15.86 3.47
N ASN A 703 9.59 14.82 3.18
CA ASN A 703 11.05 14.86 3.28
C ASN A 703 11.53 16.04 2.42
N PRO A 704 12.17 17.08 2.99
CA PRO A 704 12.54 18.26 2.22
C PRO A 704 13.57 17.93 1.12
N PHE A 705 14.29 16.81 1.21
CA PHE A 705 15.23 16.36 0.20
C PHE A 705 14.58 15.35 -0.75
N GLY A 706 14.24 15.80 -1.96
CA GLY A 706 13.68 14.95 -3.01
C GLY A 706 14.67 13.93 -3.56
N ILE A 707 14.20 12.71 -3.77
CA ILE A 707 14.87 11.64 -4.50
C ILE A 707 14.65 11.90 -6.00
N THR A 708 15.70 11.86 -6.82
CA THR A 708 15.53 11.94 -8.28
C THR A 708 15.03 10.59 -8.81
N PHE A 709 13.73 10.52 -9.10
CA PHE A 709 13.04 9.31 -9.59
C PHE A 709 13.46 8.94 -11.01
N THR A 710 13.52 9.94 -11.90
CA THR A 710 14.10 9.76 -13.23
C THR A 710 14.68 11.09 -13.74
N ASN A 711 15.56 11.02 -14.74
CA ASN A 711 16.35 12.16 -15.22
C ASN A 711 16.43 12.21 -16.75
N LYS A 712 17.04 13.29 -17.26
CA LYS A 712 17.29 13.59 -18.68
C LYS A 712 17.76 12.41 -19.54
N THR A 713 18.53 11.46 -19.02
CA THR A 713 18.99 10.27 -19.78
C THR A 713 17.85 9.37 -20.23
N THR A 714 16.72 9.42 -19.53
CA THR A 714 15.61 8.46 -19.64
C THR A 714 14.30 9.12 -20.05
N LEU A 715 14.23 10.46 -20.03
CA LEU A 715 12.99 11.24 -20.21
C LEU A 715 13.15 12.43 -21.20
N GLY A 716 14.36 12.65 -21.72
CA GLY A 716 14.65 13.78 -22.60
C GLY A 716 14.65 15.14 -21.87
N LYS A 717 14.44 16.23 -22.62
CA LYS A 717 14.49 17.60 -22.08
C LYS A 717 13.10 18.19 -21.78
N TYR A 718 13.04 18.96 -20.69
CA TYR A 718 11.87 19.72 -20.26
C TYR A 718 10.61 18.87 -20.05
N CYS A 719 10.64 18.02 -19.01
CA CYS A 719 9.47 17.30 -18.51
C CYS A 719 8.28 18.27 -18.30
N ARG A 720 7.10 17.99 -18.87
CA ARG A 720 5.95 18.89 -18.79
C ARG A 720 4.81 18.37 -17.91
N ASN A 721 4.56 17.07 -17.92
CA ASN A 721 3.42 16.49 -17.25
C ASN A 721 3.72 15.05 -16.81
N LEU A 722 2.93 14.58 -15.86
CA LEU A 722 3.11 13.38 -15.07
C LEU A 722 1.72 12.96 -14.59
N PHE A 723 1.38 11.69 -14.76
CA PHE A 723 0.18 11.09 -14.20
C PHE A 723 0.55 9.83 -13.41
N ILE A 724 -0.09 9.62 -12.26
CA ILE A 724 0.06 8.41 -11.46
C ILE A 724 -1.33 7.85 -11.21
N ASN A 725 -1.54 6.59 -11.60
CA ASN A 725 -2.82 5.92 -11.39
C ASN A 725 -2.93 5.32 -9.98
N THR A 726 -4.12 4.81 -9.65
CA THR A 726 -4.43 4.09 -8.40
C THR A 726 -3.55 2.88 -8.09
N ASN A 727 -2.89 2.30 -9.10
CA ASN A 727 -1.93 1.19 -8.95
C ASN A 727 -0.47 1.68 -8.83
N ASN A 728 -0.25 2.98 -8.60
CA ASN A 728 1.07 3.63 -8.55
C ASN A 728 1.92 3.50 -9.83
N THR A 729 1.32 3.13 -10.95
CA THR A 729 1.98 3.18 -12.27
C THR A 729 2.23 4.64 -12.64
N VAL A 730 3.48 5.00 -12.86
CA VAL A 730 3.91 6.36 -13.22
C VAL A 730 3.94 6.51 -14.74
N TYR A 731 3.27 7.52 -15.28
CA TYR A 731 3.19 7.84 -16.70
C TYR A 731 3.74 9.24 -16.99
N THR A 732 4.56 9.38 -18.03
CA THR A 732 5.02 10.68 -18.56
C THR A 732 5.21 10.61 -20.08
N VAL A 733 5.31 11.77 -20.72
CA VAL A 733 5.67 11.92 -22.13
C VAL A 733 7.15 12.29 -22.27
N ASP A 734 7.91 11.50 -23.05
CA ASP A 734 9.19 11.92 -23.61
C ASP A 734 8.90 12.74 -24.88
N ARG A 735 9.43 13.96 -24.90
CA ARG A 735 9.23 14.94 -25.98
C ARG A 735 10.35 14.93 -27.02
N ASP A 736 11.54 14.44 -26.67
CA ASP A 736 12.66 14.36 -27.60
C ASP A 736 12.50 13.07 -28.46
N GLU A 737 12.04 11.96 -27.87
CA GLU A 737 11.85 10.66 -28.52
C GLU A 737 10.39 10.30 -28.88
N LYS A 738 9.43 11.20 -28.58
CA LYS A 738 7.99 11.09 -28.91
C LYS A 738 7.27 9.84 -28.37
N GLN A 739 7.59 9.46 -27.13
CA GLN A 739 7.16 8.22 -26.50
C GLN A 739 6.41 8.48 -25.20
N ILE A 740 5.51 7.57 -24.83
CA ILE A 740 4.93 7.51 -23.49
C ILE A 740 5.73 6.49 -22.70
N LEU A 741 6.29 6.93 -21.57
CA LEU A 741 7.10 6.09 -20.68
C LEU A 741 6.27 5.70 -19.46
N MET A 742 6.36 4.44 -19.07
CA MET A 742 5.63 3.85 -17.94
C MET A 742 6.58 3.14 -16.98
N TRP A 743 6.49 3.45 -15.68
CA TRP A 743 7.14 2.69 -14.61
C TRP A 743 6.06 1.96 -13.78
N ILE A 744 6.34 0.70 -13.47
CA ILE A 744 5.48 -0.24 -12.73
C ILE A 744 6.31 -0.77 -11.56
N ASN A 745 5.67 -1.05 -10.42
CA ASN A 745 6.28 -1.67 -9.22
C ASN A 745 7.60 -1.01 -8.76
N ASN A 746 7.66 0.33 -8.75
CA ASN A 746 8.82 1.13 -8.31
C ASN A 746 10.16 0.83 -9.04
N SER A 747 10.11 0.29 -10.26
CA SER A 747 11.29 0.08 -11.10
C SER A 747 12.12 1.36 -11.29
N ILE A 748 13.45 1.19 -11.43
CA ILE A 748 14.39 2.29 -11.73
C ILE A 748 14.25 2.74 -13.21
N ASN A 749 13.96 1.80 -14.11
CA ASN A 749 13.82 2.03 -15.56
C ASN A 749 12.35 1.84 -16.00
N PRO A 750 11.89 2.55 -17.05
CA PRO A 750 10.51 2.42 -17.52
C PRO A 750 10.27 1.01 -18.07
N ASN A 751 9.42 0.24 -17.39
CA ASN A 751 9.05 -1.13 -17.73
C ASN A 751 8.34 -1.24 -19.08
N LYS A 752 7.71 -0.15 -19.55
CA LYS A 752 7.00 -0.13 -20.83
C LYS A 752 7.17 1.23 -21.51
N ILE A 753 7.47 1.16 -22.80
CA ILE A 753 7.67 2.31 -23.68
C ILE A 753 6.65 2.19 -24.81
N ILE A 754 5.90 3.26 -25.10
CA ILE A 754 4.87 3.28 -26.15
C ILE A 754 5.18 4.41 -27.12
N SER A 755 5.58 4.05 -28.34
CA SER A 755 5.74 5.01 -29.45
C SER A 755 4.38 5.59 -29.84
N ALA A 756 4.19 6.89 -29.60
CA ALA A 756 2.94 7.59 -29.91
C ALA A 756 3.10 8.63 -31.03
N ASN A 757 4.34 9.05 -31.33
CA ASN A 757 4.71 9.95 -32.45
C ASN A 757 4.04 11.34 -32.45
N PHE A 758 3.43 11.76 -31.32
CA PHE A 758 3.02 13.14 -31.09
C PHE A 758 4.20 14.11 -31.31
N PHE A 759 3.91 15.39 -31.55
CA PHE A 759 5.00 16.36 -31.81
C PHE A 759 5.53 17.06 -30.57
N ASP A 760 4.67 17.45 -29.62
CA ASP A 760 5.10 18.23 -28.45
C ASP A 760 4.04 18.21 -27.33
N SER A 761 3.62 17.00 -26.94
CA SER A 761 2.52 16.78 -25.99
C SER A 761 2.70 17.55 -24.68
N LYS A 762 1.65 18.27 -24.25
CA LYS A 762 1.66 19.08 -23.01
C LYS A 762 1.09 18.36 -21.79
N SER A 763 0.27 17.33 -21.97
CA SER A 763 -0.42 16.66 -20.88
C SER A 763 -0.83 15.22 -21.21
N ILE A 764 -1.01 14.43 -20.15
CA ILE A 764 -1.35 13.00 -20.20
C ILE A 764 -2.32 12.69 -19.05
N PHE A 765 -3.28 11.80 -19.29
CA PHE A 765 -4.20 11.26 -18.28
C PHE A 765 -4.46 9.79 -18.58
N VAL A 766 -4.66 8.95 -17.56
CA VAL A 766 -4.97 7.51 -17.74
C VAL A 766 -6.22 7.16 -16.96
N THR A 767 -7.20 6.53 -17.61
CA THR A 767 -8.42 6.03 -16.95
C THR A 767 -8.22 4.63 -16.39
N ASN A 768 -9.01 4.23 -15.38
CA ASN A 768 -8.87 2.94 -14.68
C ASN A 768 -8.91 1.68 -15.57
N ASN A 769 -9.52 1.76 -16.75
CA ASN A 769 -9.49 0.71 -17.77
C ASN A 769 -8.17 0.67 -18.60
N GLY A 770 -7.15 1.42 -18.20
CA GLY A 770 -5.81 1.45 -18.80
C GLY A 770 -5.70 2.24 -20.12
N ASN A 771 -6.76 2.94 -20.54
CA ASN A 771 -6.69 3.80 -21.72
C ASN A 771 -5.88 5.08 -21.41
N ILE A 772 -4.95 5.44 -22.29
CA ILE A 772 -4.04 6.58 -22.11
C ILE A 772 -4.48 7.70 -23.06
N TYR A 773 -4.76 8.88 -22.51
CA TYR A 773 -5.15 10.08 -23.23
C TYR A 773 -4.01 11.08 -23.21
N TYR A 774 -3.66 11.68 -24.35
CA TYR A 774 -2.58 12.65 -24.45
C TYR A 774 -2.87 13.76 -25.46
N ASP A 775 -2.27 14.93 -25.20
CA ASP A 775 -2.34 16.09 -26.09
C ASP A 775 -1.47 15.89 -27.35
N ASP A 776 -2.03 16.15 -28.53
CA ASP A 776 -1.28 16.36 -29.78
C ASP A 776 -1.79 17.60 -30.54
N GLY A 777 -2.41 18.53 -29.81
CA GLY A 777 -3.13 19.70 -30.34
C GLY A 777 -2.23 20.75 -31.00
N MET A 778 -0.90 20.65 -30.86
CA MET A 778 0.03 21.63 -31.42
C MET A 778 0.23 21.52 -32.94
N ILE A 779 0.11 20.31 -33.51
CA ILE A 779 0.30 20.07 -34.95
C ILE A 779 -0.84 19.26 -35.55
N ASN A 780 -1.32 18.22 -34.87
CA ASN A 780 -2.40 17.36 -35.38
C ASN A 780 -3.80 17.81 -34.93
N GLY A 781 -3.90 18.89 -34.14
CA GLY A 781 -5.16 19.57 -33.83
C GLY A 781 -6.17 18.73 -33.04
N ARG A 782 -5.69 17.82 -32.19
CA ARG A 782 -6.53 16.82 -31.51
C ARG A 782 -5.97 16.35 -30.17
N VAL A 783 -6.83 15.71 -29.37
CA VAL A 783 -6.46 14.86 -28.24
C VAL A 783 -6.63 13.41 -28.68
N ASP A 784 -5.58 12.60 -28.53
CA ASP A 784 -5.60 11.18 -28.90
C ASP A 784 -5.74 10.28 -27.67
N LYS A 785 -6.45 9.17 -27.86
CA LYS A 785 -6.60 8.06 -26.92
C LYS A 785 -5.90 6.83 -27.48
N LYS A 786 -4.90 6.33 -26.77
CA LYS A 786 -4.30 5.01 -26.97
C LYS A 786 -5.12 3.97 -26.21
N ILE A 787 -5.69 3.01 -26.92
CA ILE A 787 -6.56 2.00 -26.33
C ILE A 787 -5.74 0.98 -25.51
N SER A 788 -6.23 0.64 -24.33
CA SER A 788 -5.62 -0.33 -23.42
C SER A 788 -5.38 -1.68 -24.12
N ASN A 789 -4.26 -2.34 -23.81
CA ASN A 789 -3.83 -3.63 -24.37
C ASN A 789 -3.83 -3.78 -25.92
N THR A 790 -3.95 -2.68 -26.68
CA THR A 790 -3.80 -2.65 -28.14
C THR A 790 -2.70 -1.69 -28.58
N ASN A 791 -2.41 -1.66 -29.89
CA ASN A 791 -1.62 -0.61 -30.55
C ASN A 791 -2.51 0.42 -31.28
N THR A 792 -3.80 0.49 -30.93
CA THR A 792 -4.78 1.36 -31.59
C THR A 792 -4.82 2.74 -30.94
N PHE A 793 -4.73 3.78 -31.77
CA PHE A 793 -4.86 5.18 -31.37
C PHE A 793 -6.09 5.78 -32.07
N VAL A 794 -6.90 6.54 -31.34
CA VAL A 794 -8.11 7.19 -31.87
C VAL A 794 -8.21 8.64 -31.38
N ASN A 795 -8.64 9.55 -32.27
CA ASN A 795 -8.98 10.92 -31.89
C ASN A 795 -10.23 10.91 -31.00
N VAL A 796 -10.21 11.67 -29.91
CA VAL A 796 -11.35 11.81 -28.97
C VAL A 796 -11.78 13.25 -28.71
N MET A 797 -11.08 14.26 -29.25
CA MET A 797 -11.47 15.68 -29.17
C MET A 797 -10.68 16.51 -30.19
N ASP A 798 -11.35 17.20 -31.10
CA ASP A 798 -10.71 18.18 -31.99
C ASP A 798 -10.41 19.48 -31.23
N VAL A 799 -9.17 20.00 -31.33
CA VAL A 799 -8.68 21.18 -30.58
C VAL A 799 -7.77 22.06 -31.43
N ASP A 800 -7.97 23.38 -31.38
CA ASP A 800 -7.18 24.37 -32.14
C ASP A 800 -6.06 25.07 -31.32
N SER A 801 -5.71 24.46 -30.19
CA SER A 801 -4.64 24.85 -29.26
C SER A 801 -4.16 23.60 -28.52
N PRO A 802 -2.87 23.52 -28.13
CA PRO A 802 -2.41 22.47 -27.22
C PRO A 802 -3.19 22.46 -25.91
N CYS A 803 -3.54 21.26 -25.42
CA CYS A 803 -4.19 21.04 -24.13
C CYS A 803 -3.14 20.98 -23.02
N TYR A 804 -2.92 22.09 -22.31
CA TYR A 804 -1.89 22.18 -21.25
C TYR A 804 -2.22 21.40 -19.98
N GLY A 805 -3.49 21.06 -19.79
CA GLY A 805 -3.97 20.09 -18.83
C GLY A 805 -5.10 19.27 -19.46
N LEU A 806 -5.10 17.97 -19.21
CA LEU A 806 -6.16 17.04 -19.54
C LEU A 806 -6.63 16.39 -18.24
N PHE A 807 -7.94 16.23 -18.08
CA PHE A 807 -8.56 15.58 -16.91
C PHE A 807 -9.80 14.82 -17.36
N ILE A 808 -10.07 13.64 -16.79
CA ILE A 808 -11.32 12.91 -17.00
C ILE A 808 -12.00 12.72 -15.64
N ASP A 809 -13.26 13.16 -15.52
CA ASP A 809 -14.06 12.98 -14.31
C ASP A 809 -14.74 11.60 -14.25
N ILE A 810 -15.38 11.29 -13.12
CA ILE A 810 -16.06 9.99 -12.89
C ILE A 810 -17.28 9.73 -13.80
N ASN A 811 -17.71 10.71 -14.60
CA ASN A 811 -18.74 10.56 -15.62
C ASN A 811 -18.14 10.38 -17.03
N ASP A 812 -16.84 10.04 -17.13
CA ASP A 812 -16.08 9.96 -18.39
C ASP A 812 -16.21 11.25 -19.23
N THR A 813 -16.25 12.42 -18.58
CA THR A 813 -16.14 13.71 -19.26
C THR A 813 -14.68 14.14 -19.32
N LEU A 814 -14.16 14.28 -20.54
CA LEU A 814 -12.81 14.76 -20.84
C LEU A 814 -12.78 16.29 -20.88
N TYR A 815 -11.88 16.91 -20.11
CA TYR A 815 -11.63 18.35 -20.07
C TYR A 815 -10.25 18.65 -20.66
N CYS A 816 -10.12 19.75 -21.41
CA CYS A 816 -8.87 20.26 -21.96
C CYS A 816 -8.69 21.75 -21.64
N SER A 817 -7.52 22.12 -21.11
CA SER A 817 -7.13 23.52 -20.90
C SER A 817 -6.45 24.11 -22.14
N MET A 818 -7.19 24.94 -22.89
CA MET A 818 -6.72 25.55 -24.14
C MET A 818 -5.96 26.85 -23.85
N PHE A 819 -4.68 26.71 -23.51
CA PHE A 819 -3.78 27.81 -23.12
C PHE A 819 -3.80 29.00 -24.09
N LEU A 820 -3.74 28.76 -25.41
CA LEU A 820 -3.73 29.83 -26.43
C LEU A 820 -5.13 30.38 -26.77
N ARG A 821 -6.17 29.89 -26.11
CA ARG A 821 -7.57 30.30 -26.29
C ARG A 821 -8.22 30.85 -25.02
N ASP A 822 -7.47 31.00 -23.92
CA ASP A 822 -7.97 31.55 -22.65
C ASP A 822 -9.30 30.89 -22.15
N LYS A 823 -9.44 29.57 -22.35
CA LYS A 823 -10.63 28.79 -21.96
C LYS A 823 -10.32 27.33 -21.64
N ILE A 824 -11.23 26.70 -20.90
CA ILE A 824 -11.33 25.25 -20.71
C ILE A 824 -12.49 24.74 -21.55
N ILE A 825 -12.28 23.66 -22.31
CA ILE A 825 -13.35 22.94 -23.02
C ILE A 825 -13.57 21.56 -22.41
N LYS A 826 -14.74 20.96 -22.66
CA LYS A 826 -15.06 19.60 -22.25
C LYS A 826 -15.92 18.85 -23.26
N ARG A 827 -15.81 17.52 -23.28
CA ARG A 827 -16.60 16.58 -24.09
C ARG A 827 -16.89 15.32 -23.28
N TRP A 828 -18.11 14.80 -23.37
CA TRP A 828 -18.45 13.49 -22.79
C TRP A 828 -17.98 12.39 -23.74
N LEU A 829 -17.27 11.37 -23.23
CA LEU A 829 -16.56 10.40 -24.08
C LEU A 829 -17.47 9.37 -24.77
N ASP A 830 -18.68 9.15 -24.26
CA ASP A 830 -19.70 8.28 -24.87
C ASP A 830 -20.48 8.96 -26.02
N ASP A 831 -20.28 10.26 -26.24
CA ASP A 831 -20.88 10.95 -27.38
C ASP A 831 -20.28 10.41 -28.69
N SER A 832 -21.11 10.18 -29.71
CA SER A 832 -20.64 9.79 -31.04
C SER A 832 -20.09 10.95 -31.86
N GLU A 833 -20.43 12.20 -31.53
CA GLU A 833 -19.96 13.38 -32.25
C GLU A 833 -18.76 14.04 -31.53
N LEU A 834 -17.76 14.52 -32.27
CA LEU A 834 -16.54 15.13 -31.72
C LEU A 834 -16.74 16.54 -31.11
N ILE A 835 -17.99 16.92 -30.82
CA ILE A 835 -18.37 18.25 -30.34
C ILE A 835 -17.83 18.48 -28.92
N SER A 836 -17.09 19.58 -28.75
CA SER A 836 -16.67 20.08 -27.45
C SER A 836 -17.47 21.32 -27.04
N THR A 837 -17.72 21.44 -25.74
CA THR A 837 -18.42 22.58 -25.11
C THR A 837 -17.46 23.38 -24.25
N THR A 838 -17.76 24.64 -23.96
CA THR A 838 -16.92 25.45 -23.06
C THR A 838 -17.29 25.17 -21.61
N ALA A 839 -16.29 24.82 -20.79
CA ALA A 839 -16.44 24.56 -19.36
C ALA A 839 -16.18 25.81 -18.50
N ALA A 840 -15.17 26.61 -18.87
CA ALA A 840 -14.80 27.85 -18.19
C ALA A 840 -14.01 28.78 -19.13
N GLY A 841 -14.02 30.09 -18.87
CA GLY A 841 -13.35 31.10 -19.70
C GLY A 841 -14.18 31.52 -20.92
N THR A 842 -14.22 32.82 -21.23
CA THR A 842 -14.98 33.38 -22.37
C THR A 842 -14.32 33.17 -23.74
N GLY A 843 -13.13 32.59 -23.80
CA GLY A 843 -12.30 32.58 -25.01
C GLY A 843 -11.49 33.87 -25.21
N ARG A 844 -11.36 34.70 -24.17
CA ARG A 844 -10.65 35.99 -24.19
C ARG A 844 -9.83 36.18 -22.91
N SER A 845 -8.53 36.45 -23.09
CA SER A 845 -7.62 36.95 -22.04
C SER A 845 -8.25 38.09 -21.24
N GLY A 846 -8.47 37.85 -19.95
CA GLY A 846 -9.03 38.84 -19.03
C GLY A 846 -8.94 38.41 -17.56
N PHE A 847 -9.43 39.26 -16.65
CA PHE A 847 -9.32 39.06 -15.19
C PHE A 847 -10.69 38.99 -14.49
N ALA A 848 -11.81 39.12 -15.22
CA ALA A 848 -13.14 38.92 -14.66
C ALA A 848 -13.32 37.48 -14.11
N SER A 849 -14.41 37.24 -13.39
CA SER A 849 -14.76 35.93 -12.82
C SER A 849 -14.93 34.85 -13.90
N ASN A 850 -15.50 35.22 -15.05
CA ASN A 850 -15.71 34.34 -16.21
C ASN A 850 -14.57 34.38 -17.23
N GLU A 851 -13.53 35.18 -17.01
CA GLU A 851 -12.35 35.28 -17.88
C GLU A 851 -11.15 34.55 -17.27
N LEU A 852 -10.25 34.10 -18.15
CA LEU A 852 -8.99 33.44 -17.80
C LEU A 852 -7.88 34.10 -18.62
N HIS A 853 -6.62 33.84 -18.29
CA HIS A 853 -5.48 34.18 -19.14
C HIS A 853 -4.39 33.10 -19.09
N GLY A 854 -4.20 32.40 -20.22
CA GLY A 854 -3.27 31.29 -20.35
C GLY A 854 -3.49 30.15 -19.34
N PRO A 855 -4.70 29.57 -19.22
CA PRO A 855 -4.96 28.52 -18.24
C PRO A 855 -4.15 27.26 -18.54
N MET A 856 -3.60 26.61 -17.51
CA MET A 856 -2.73 25.43 -17.65
C MET A 856 -3.29 24.18 -16.95
N GLY A 857 -2.92 23.94 -15.69
CA GLY A 857 -3.40 22.82 -14.91
C GLY A 857 -4.89 22.95 -14.56
N ILE A 858 -5.58 21.81 -14.60
CA ILE A 858 -6.99 21.68 -14.24
C ILE A 858 -7.20 20.44 -13.37
N PHE A 859 -8.16 20.53 -12.46
CA PHE A 859 -8.62 19.40 -11.63
C PHE A 859 -10.14 19.50 -11.49
N VAL A 860 -10.84 18.37 -11.59
CA VAL A 860 -12.30 18.30 -11.36
C VAL A 860 -12.55 17.37 -10.17
N ASP A 861 -13.26 17.86 -9.16
CA ASP A 861 -13.53 17.08 -7.95
C ASP A 861 -14.82 16.23 -8.05
N LEU A 862 -15.11 15.42 -7.04
CA LEU A 862 -16.28 14.53 -6.99
C LEU A 862 -17.65 15.24 -6.99
N ASN A 863 -17.70 16.55 -6.78
CA ASN A 863 -18.89 17.38 -6.96
C ASN A 863 -19.01 17.92 -8.40
N PHE A 864 -18.05 17.59 -9.28
CA PHE A 864 -17.85 18.16 -10.61
C PHE A 864 -17.56 19.68 -10.59
N ASP A 865 -16.95 20.16 -9.51
CA ASP A 865 -16.40 21.50 -9.38
C ASP A 865 -15.02 21.56 -10.08
N LEU A 866 -14.79 22.58 -10.92
CA LEU A 866 -13.60 22.72 -11.76
C LEU A 866 -12.63 23.77 -11.18
N TYR A 867 -11.42 23.32 -10.88
CA TYR A 867 -10.31 24.12 -10.38
C TYR A 867 -9.33 24.40 -11.52
N VAL A 868 -8.96 25.67 -11.72
CA VAL A 868 -8.16 26.12 -12.88
C VAL A 868 -6.94 26.95 -12.44
N ALA A 869 -5.77 26.55 -12.94
CA ALA A 869 -4.53 27.31 -12.79
C ALA A 869 -4.50 28.44 -13.82
N ASP A 870 -4.96 29.63 -13.40
CA ASP A 870 -5.11 30.81 -14.23
C ASP A 870 -3.77 31.56 -14.28
N CYS A 871 -2.85 30.99 -15.07
CA CYS A 871 -1.40 31.17 -14.96
C CYS A 871 -0.95 32.64 -15.07
N TYR A 872 -1.30 33.32 -16.17
CA TYR A 872 -0.88 34.71 -16.38
C TYR A 872 -1.65 35.73 -15.51
N ASN A 873 -2.78 35.32 -14.94
CA ASN A 873 -3.47 36.08 -13.89
C ASN A 873 -2.89 35.84 -12.48
N HIS A 874 -1.97 34.88 -12.31
CA HIS A 874 -1.31 34.51 -11.06
C HIS A 874 -2.29 34.09 -9.93
N ARG A 875 -3.34 33.35 -10.30
CA ARG A 875 -4.42 32.97 -9.39
C ARG A 875 -4.94 31.55 -9.65
N ILE A 876 -5.68 31.02 -8.69
CA ILE A 876 -6.46 29.78 -8.84
C ILE A 876 -7.94 30.14 -8.84
N GLN A 877 -8.65 29.78 -9.91
CA GLN A 877 -10.09 29.95 -10.06
C GLN A 877 -10.82 28.65 -9.72
N LEU A 878 -11.95 28.77 -9.02
CA LEU A 878 -12.90 27.67 -8.75
C LEU A 878 -14.23 27.99 -9.42
N PHE A 879 -14.61 27.20 -10.43
CA PHE A 879 -15.92 27.21 -11.08
C PHE A 879 -16.77 26.10 -10.46
N LYS A 880 -17.91 26.44 -9.85
CA LYS A 880 -18.84 25.43 -9.33
C LYS A 880 -19.55 24.71 -10.47
N HIS A 881 -20.03 23.48 -10.22
CA HIS A 881 -20.64 22.69 -11.28
C HIS A 881 -21.81 23.43 -11.99
N GLY A 882 -21.63 23.70 -13.29
CA GLY A 882 -22.60 24.43 -14.11
C GLY A 882 -22.45 25.97 -14.09
N GLU A 883 -21.58 26.53 -13.25
CA GLU A 883 -21.33 27.97 -13.18
C GLU A 883 -20.22 28.41 -14.16
N LEU A 884 -20.49 29.47 -14.93
CA LEU A 884 -19.51 30.09 -15.83
C LEU A 884 -18.69 31.22 -15.17
N ASN A 885 -18.94 31.52 -13.90
CA ASN A 885 -18.18 32.48 -13.09
C ASN A 885 -17.32 31.73 -12.08
N GLY A 886 -16.01 31.92 -12.14
CA GLY A 886 -15.07 31.36 -11.18
C GLY A 886 -14.81 32.31 -10.01
N THR A 887 -14.77 31.75 -8.81
CA THR A 887 -14.31 32.45 -7.59
C THR A 887 -12.81 32.30 -7.43
N THR A 888 -12.10 33.40 -7.16
CA THR A 888 -10.64 33.35 -6.92
C THR A 888 -10.36 32.85 -5.50
N ILE A 889 -9.85 31.63 -5.39
CA ILE A 889 -9.62 30.97 -4.09
C ILE A 889 -8.19 31.12 -3.56
N VAL A 890 -7.18 31.23 -4.43
CA VAL A 890 -5.77 31.41 -4.02
C VAL A 890 -5.07 32.37 -4.98
N GLY A 891 -4.15 33.18 -4.46
CA GLY A 891 -3.34 34.13 -5.25
C GLY A 891 -4.07 35.42 -5.60
N LYS A 892 -3.62 36.07 -6.68
CA LYS A 892 -4.01 37.45 -7.01
C LYS A 892 -5.53 37.59 -7.20
N GLY A 893 -6.17 38.32 -6.30
CA GLY A 893 -7.62 38.57 -6.31
C GLY A 893 -8.42 37.71 -5.32
N SER A 894 -7.80 36.78 -4.59
CA SER A 894 -8.48 36.12 -3.47
C SER A 894 -8.70 37.10 -2.29
N PRO A 895 -9.74 36.91 -1.45
CA PRO A 895 -9.95 37.74 -0.27
C PRO A 895 -8.79 37.66 0.73
N ASN A 896 -8.21 36.46 0.87
CA ASN A 896 -7.10 36.15 1.76
C ASN A 896 -5.81 35.93 0.95
N ASN A 897 -5.31 36.98 0.30
CA ASN A 897 -4.08 36.94 -0.50
C ASN A 897 -2.81 36.89 0.38
N ILE A 898 -2.69 35.84 1.20
CA ILE A 898 -1.60 35.61 2.18
C ILE A 898 -0.29 35.24 1.46
N ILE A 899 -0.38 34.56 0.31
CA ILE A 899 0.77 34.18 -0.51
C ILE A 899 0.56 34.64 -1.96
N SER A 900 1.55 35.35 -2.51
CA SER A 900 1.56 35.63 -3.96
C SER A 900 2.04 34.39 -4.70
N LEU A 901 1.20 33.86 -5.59
CA LEU A 901 1.61 32.95 -6.64
C LEU A 901 2.30 33.73 -7.77
N TYR A 902 3.07 33.04 -8.61
CA TYR A 902 3.62 33.59 -9.85
C TYR A 902 3.64 32.50 -10.93
N HIS A 903 2.77 32.67 -11.93
CA HIS A 903 2.54 31.68 -13.00
C HIS A 903 2.20 30.26 -12.49
N PRO A 904 1.12 30.03 -11.71
CA PRO A 904 0.77 28.68 -11.29
C PRO A 904 0.42 27.78 -12.48
N THR A 905 0.96 26.55 -12.53
CA THR A 905 0.84 25.67 -13.71
C THR A 905 0.11 24.36 -13.47
N GLY A 906 0.02 23.88 -12.23
CA GLY A 906 -0.57 22.58 -11.87
C GLY A 906 -1.34 22.67 -10.55
N ILE A 907 -2.43 21.92 -10.45
CA ILE A 907 -3.27 21.80 -9.25
C ILE A 907 -3.66 20.33 -9.09
N VAL A 908 -3.61 19.83 -7.86
CA VAL A 908 -4.40 18.65 -7.44
C VAL A 908 -5.07 18.92 -6.10
N LEU A 909 -6.06 18.11 -5.73
CA LEU A 909 -6.67 18.09 -4.40
C LEU A 909 -6.29 16.82 -3.64
N ASP A 910 -6.24 16.91 -2.31
CA ASP A 910 -6.34 15.72 -1.45
C ASP A 910 -7.82 15.34 -1.19
N ALA A 911 -8.05 14.26 -0.43
CA ALA A 911 -9.41 13.76 -0.17
C ALA A 911 -10.29 14.72 0.67
N ASP A 912 -9.70 15.65 1.40
CA ASP A 912 -10.39 16.67 2.20
C ASP A 912 -10.45 18.04 1.46
N LYS A 913 -10.12 18.04 0.17
CA LYS A 913 -10.11 19.20 -0.75
C LYS A 913 -9.10 20.30 -0.39
N TYR A 914 -8.01 19.98 0.30
CA TYR A 914 -6.85 20.90 0.35
C TYR A 914 -6.18 20.94 -1.02
N LEU A 915 -5.85 22.14 -1.49
CA LEU A 915 -5.17 22.36 -2.77
C LEU A 915 -3.66 22.17 -2.64
N PHE A 916 -3.08 21.53 -3.65
CA PHE A 916 -1.64 21.46 -3.88
C PHE A 916 -1.32 22.10 -5.22
N ILE A 917 -0.55 23.18 -5.20
CA ILE A 917 -0.36 24.11 -6.32
C ILE A 917 1.11 24.15 -6.72
N VAL A 918 1.37 23.92 -8.01
CA VAL A 918 2.68 24.11 -8.62
C VAL A 918 2.87 25.60 -8.91
N ASP A 919 3.64 26.29 -8.07
CA ASP A 919 3.95 27.71 -8.19
C ASP A 919 5.23 27.90 -9.03
N TYR A 920 5.13 27.52 -10.31
CA TYR A 920 6.22 27.38 -11.29
C TYR A 920 7.19 28.55 -11.30
N GLY A 921 6.69 29.79 -11.27
CA GLY A 921 7.51 31.01 -11.39
C GLY A 921 8.27 31.34 -10.10
N ASN A 922 7.75 30.94 -8.94
CA ASN A 922 8.46 31.00 -7.66
C ASN A 922 9.25 29.70 -7.36
N HIS A 923 9.20 28.72 -8.27
CA HIS A 923 9.96 27.48 -8.23
C HIS A 923 9.70 26.59 -7.00
N ARG A 924 8.43 26.49 -6.57
CA ARG A 924 8.03 25.81 -5.33
C ARG A 924 6.65 25.14 -5.44
N ILE A 925 6.31 24.30 -4.46
CA ILE A 925 4.95 23.77 -4.28
C ILE A 925 4.30 24.42 -3.05
N ILE A 926 3.06 24.86 -3.20
CA ILE A 926 2.23 25.46 -2.15
C ILE A 926 1.09 24.50 -1.80
N ARG A 927 0.84 24.30 -0.49
CA ARG A 927 -0.42 23.73 0.01
C ARG A 927 -1.33 24.85 0.49
N SER A 928 -2.62 24.76 0.18
CA SER A 928 -3.65 25.73 0.58
C SER A 928 -4.89 25.02 1.09
N GLY A 929 -5.24 25.25 2.36
CA GLY A 929 -6.47 24.81 3.01
C GLY A 929 -7.36 25.98 3.42
N SER A 930 -8.38 25.69 4.22
CA SER A 930 -9.38 26.68 4.67
C SER A 930 -8.77 27.85 5.48
N ASN A 931 -7.72 27.58 6.26
CA ASN A 931 -7.06 28.54 7.17
C ASN A 931 -5.51 28.50 7.14
N ASP A 932 -4.88 27.59 6.37
CA ASP A 932 -3.42 27.44 6.25
C ASP A 932 -3.04 27.56 4.77
N ILE A 933 -2.07 28.43 4.45
CA ILE A 933 -1.47 28.49 3.12
C ILE A 933 0.05 28.61 3.29
N ARG A 934 0.79 27.56 2.92
CA ARG A 934 2.23 27.49 3.11
C ARG A 934 2.95 26.79 1.96
N CYS A 935 4.22 27.13 1.80
CA CYS A 935 5.12 26.35 0.96
C CYS A 935 5.45 25.03 1.65
N ILE A 936 5.56 23.95 0.86
CA ILE A 936 5.92 22.61 1.35
C ILE A 936 7.20 22.06 0.72
N ILE A 937 7.54 22.46 -0.51
CA ILE A 937 8.71 21.96 -1.26
C ILE A 937 9.31 23.11 -2.09
N GLY A 938 10.65 23.23 -2.11
CA GLY A 938 11.37 24.24 -2.93
C GLY A 938 11.34 25.66 -2.35
N CYS A 939 11.17 25.80 -1.04
CA CYS A 939 10.76 27.06 -0.41
C CYS A 939 11.86 28.14 -0.32
N ASP A 940 13.15 27.75 -0.36
CA ASP A 940 14.26 28.68 -0.14
C ASP A 940 14.63 29.49 -1.39
N ARG A 941 14.84 28.80 -2.51
CA ARG A 941 15.33 29.37 -3.78
C ARG A 941 15.23 28.37 -4.93
N LYS A 942 15.33 28.91 -6.16
CA LYS A 942 15.65 28.14 -7.36
C LYS A 942 16.94 27.34 -7.19
N GLY A 943 16.98 26.11 -7.72
CA GLY A 943 18.22 25.39 -7.95
C GLY A 943 18.02 23.93 -8.32
N SER A 944 19.09 23.15 -8.26
CA SER A 944 19.16 21.73 -8.66
C SER A 944 19.53 20.78 -7.52
N GLN A 945 19.70 21.29 -6.29
CA GLN A 945 19.85 20.45 -5.10
C GLN A 945 18.54 19.65 -4.86
N SER A 946 18.58 18.60 -4.05
CA SER A 946 17.41 17.73 -3.78
C SER A 946 16.23 18.48 -3.14
N HIS A 947 16.50 19.50 -2.33
CA HIS A 947 15.50 20.37 -1.71
C HIS A 947 15.06 21.57 -2.56
N GLN A 948 15.54 21.65 -3.80
CA GLN A 948 15.28 22.77 -4.72
C GLN A 948 14.61 22.29 -6.00
N LEU A 949 13.84 23.19 -6.61
CA LEU A 949 13.20 22.99 -7.90
C LEU A 949 13.61 24.14 -8.85
N SER A 950 13.41 23.92 -10.13
CA SER A 950 13.70 24.87 -11.21
C SER A 950 12.58 24.82 -12.24
N SER A 951 11.62 25.73 -12.09
CA SER A 951 10.41 25.79 -12.92
C SER A 951 9.65 24.44 -12.98
N PRO A 952 9.17 23.93 -11.83
CA PRO A 952 8.34 22.72 -11.78
C PRO A 952 7.02 22.96 -12.51
N THR A 953 6.49 21.96 -13.23
CA THR A 953 5.36 22.13 -14.15
C THR A 953 4.07 21.41 -13.73
N SER A 954 4.18 20.18 -13.22
CA SER A 954 3.09 19.32 -12.75
C SER A 954 3.50 18.60 -11.47
N LEU A 955 2.52 18.13 -10.71
CA LEU A 955 2.72 17.23 -9.57
C LEU A 955 1.63 16.16 -9.53
N SER A 956 1.96 14.98 -8.99
CA SER A 956 1.00 13.90 -8.76
C SER A 956 1.35 13.12 -7.48
N PHE A 957 0.37 12.42 -6.91
CA PHE A 957 0.55 11.59 -5.72
C PHE A 957 0.63 10.10 -6.08
N ASP A 958 1.41 9.33 -5.33
CA ASP A 958 1.15 7.89 -5.18
C ASP A 958 0.12 7.62 -4.07
N SER A 959 -0.36 6.37 -3.95
CA SER A 959 -1.35 5.98 -2.94
C SER A 959 -0.84 6.07 -1.50
N TYR A 960 0.48 6.15 -1.30
CA TYR A 960 1.13 6.40 -0.01
C TYR A 960 1.20 7.90 0.34
N GLY A 961 0.84 8.79 -0.58
CA GLY A 961 0.84 10.25 -0.41
C GLY A 961 2.16 10.94 -0.74
N ASN A 962 3.15 10.23 -1.30
CA ASN A 962 4.41 10.84 -1.74
C ASN A 962 4.15 11.76 -2.95
N ILE A 963 4.81 12.92 -2.98
CA ILE A 963 4.66 13.88 -4.07
C ILE A 963 5.72 13.61 -5.14
N PHE A 964 5.30 13.33 -6.36
CA PHE A 964 6.16 13.33 -7.53
C PHE A 964 6.01 14.66 -8.29
N ILE A 965 7.11 15.32 -8.66
CA ILE A 965 7.13 16.65 -9.30
C ILE A 965 7.94 16.60 -10.60
N THR A 966 7.39 17.17 -11.68
CA THR A 966 8.12 17.38 -12.93
C THR A 966 8.99 18.65 -12.85
N ASP A 967 10.23 18.48 -12.39
CA ASP A 967 11.21 19.54 -12.17
C ASP A 967 11.85 19.99 -13.50
N SER A 968 11.05 20.68 -14.31
CA SER A 968 11.19 20.77 -15.76
C SER A 968 12.54 21.31 -16.24
N SER A 969 13.05 22.40 -15.65
CA SER A 969 14.31 23.01 -16.08
C SER A 969 15.55 22.32 -15.51
N ASN A 970 15.39 21.46 -14.50
CA ASN A 970 16.43 20.51 -14.08
C ASN A 970 16.37 19.19 -14.86
N HIS A 971 15.36 19.02 -15.75
CA HIS A 971 15.16 17.85 -16.59
C HIS A 971 15.07 16.54 -15.80
N ARG A 972 14.30 16.54 -14.70
CA ARG A 972 14.09 15.36 -13.85
C ARG A 972 12.66 15.29 -13.31
N ILE A 973 12.27 14.12 -12.83
CA ILE A 973 11.15 13.97 -11.90
C ILE A 973 11.76 13.71 -10.52
N GLN A 974 11.29 14.44 -9.50
CA GLN A 974 11.68 14.21 -8.10
C GLN A 974 10.50 13.64 -7.31
N LYS A 975 10.76 12.61 -6.51
CA LYS A 975 9.85 12.04 -5.50
C LYS A 975 10.23 12.63 -4.14
N PHE A 976 9.24 13.16 -3.43
CA PHE A 976 9.36 13.65 -2.06
C PHE A 976 8.49 12.76 -1.18
N ASP A 977 9.12 12.03 -0.26
CA ASP A 977 8.43 11.05 0.57
C ASP A 977 7.57 11.71 1.64
N PHE A 978 6.37 11.18 1.88
CA PHE A 978 5.43 11.75 2.84
C PHE A 978 5.82 11.38 4.28
N LEU A 979 6.01 12.40 5.12
CA LEU A 979 6.34 12.22 6.54
C LEU A 979 5.05 12.12 7.35
N LEU A 980 4.52 10.90 7.53
CA LEU A 980 3.35 10.67 8.40
C LEU A 980 3.52 11.26 9.82
N SER A 981 4.76 11.38 10.33
CA SER A 981 5.10 12.00 11.62
C SER A 981 4.75 13.49 11.73
N SER A 982 4.53 14.17 10.60
CA SER A 982 3.98 15.53 10.57
C SER A 982 2.60 15.64 11.23
N CYS A 983 1.78 14.59 11.10
CA CYS A 983 0.40 14.54 11.55
C CYS A 983 0.21 14.53 13.07
N GLY A 984 1.29 14.35 13.85
CA GLY A 984 1.26 14.33 15.32
C GLY A 984 1.68 15.62 16.03
N LYS A 985 2.13 16.67 15.31
CA LYS A 985 2.76 17.86 15.91
C LYS A 985 1.77 18.88 16.51
N PHE A 986 0.97 18.46 17.49
CA PHE A 986 0.31 19.35 18.46
C PHE A 986 0.73 19.00 19.89
N LYS A 987 1.90 19.50 20.29
CA LYS A 987 2.29 19.56 21.70
C LYS A 987 1.55 20.74 22.35
N ILE A 988 0.71 20.48 23.35
CA ILE A 988 0.02 21.54 24.09
C ILE A 988 1.09 22.41 24.78
N ILE A 989 1.00 23.73 24.58
CA ILE A 989 1.84 24.72 25.27
C ILE A 989 0.96 25.39 26.33
N GLY A 990 1.27 25.14 27.60
CA GLY A 990 0.81 25.89 28.78
C GLY A 990 -0.70 26.01 28.94
#